data_AF-A0A417Z2V1-F1
#
_entry.id   AF-A0A417Z2V1-F1
#
_cell.length_a   1.000
_cell.length_b   1.000
_cell.length_c   1.000
_cell.angle_alpha   90.00
_cell.angle_beta   90.00
_cell.angle_gamma   90.00
#
_symmetry.space_group_name_H-M   'P 1'
#
loop_
_entity.id
_entity.type
_entity.pdbx_description
1 polymer ?
#
loop_
_entity_poly.entity_id
_entity_poly.type
_entity_poly.pdbx_seq_one_letter_code
_entity_poly.pdbx_strand_id
1 'polypeptide(L)'
;MTDDAKGVPLTLPAGATPAERRGFTSLCTLLARAQFAPDTPFDHAFWFTAAGLKDLYNKPTLAAAAHTVIDLVDQGWTVQVDKYGPLLSPPDTHADRDTEKARIRRQEHLRRDAQLRQPSVRRFVSSMERSHQHDGKLVSVFNLMRDGRELAEALAEHTEATDAIQPYVQVVDSASICELTGFKLHDIWRYFRHTWSNAYSTVPGRSMPILIRDAATEHHAVIGLAAISSPVVQIAERDNWMGWDTKQFVSAIAVEPTAAVARWLARRIEAQRDEIYVDDLLRDGVLQPRDLKEPASDVVARLKADAERHRAKHHRAGVIREVRNIETDAWVERAETHLFRSKRSALLAETLEIQSLVGSYLGTTATVDGLKRALDDPKARTQIGRLVRRARGERVGTVIADLTVCGAVAPYNALAAGKLVGAMATSPTVLSAYRTKYARPSEIASAMAGRPITREARLSFIGTTSLYGTGSSQYNRLFWPATAMGGDDGQRMGFHELGRSRSFGTSHFSDVTVDALVRLSQQTGGMVRVNSLFGEGVSPRLRKVRLGLAALGWPTNELLRHGRERILYGVPLVANVRDYSLGIDSEPDYLLDPESQDQGQGVARWWLERWALKRAGQEHVREAMRGHRLVRPIRHGARVPLPSDDDGPSGFSTQAAGGSRA
;
A
#
# COMPACT_ATOMS: atom_id res chain seq x y z
N MET A 1 26.04 -15.14 8.02
CA MET A 1 26.37 -15.68 6.69
C MET A 1 26.20 -14.54 5.71
N THR A 2 27.31 -14.04 5.18
CA THR A 2 27.35 -13.04 4.11
C THR A 2 26.74 -13.70 2.87
N ASP A 3 25.52 -13.30 2.54
CA ASP A 3 24.87 -13.65 1.27
C ASP A 3 25.65 -12.86 0.21
N ASP A 4 26.67 -13.48 -0.40
CA ASP A 4 27.40 -12.88 -1.52
C ASP A 4 26.37 -12.44 -2.55
N ALA A 5 26.21 -11.12 -2.70
CA ALA A 5 25.20 -10.54 -3.56
C ALA A 5 25.46 -10.97 -5.00
N LYS A 6 24.79 -12.05 -5.41
CA LYS A 6 24.97 -12.66 -6.73
C LYS A 6 24.60 -11.63 -7.80
N GLY A 7 25.59 -11.18 -8.55
CA GLY A 7 25.39 -10.25 -9.66
C GLY A 7 24.42 -10.84 -10.69
N VAL A 8 23.57 -9.99 -11.26
CA VAL A 8 22.58 -10.32 -12.28
C VAL A 8 23.18 -10.04 -13.66
N PRO A 9 23.47 -11.06 -14.48
CA PRO A 9 23.94 -10.83 -15.85
C PRO A 9 22.81 -10.23 -16.68
N LEU A 10 23.07 -9.09 -17.34
CA LEU A 10 22.09 -8.38 -18.19
C LEU A 10 22.24 -8.80 -19.65
N THR A 11 22.08 -10.08 -19.94
CA THR A 11 22.15 -10.58 -21.32
C THR A 11 20.85 -10.27 -22.06
N LEU A 12 20.94 -9.70 -23.27
CA LEU A 12 19.76 -9.51 -24.12
C LEU A 12 19.28 -10.84 -24.73
N PRO A 13 17.96 -11.03 -24.92
CA PRO A 13 17.37 -12.24 -25.53
C PRO A 13 18.03 -12.65 -26.85
N ALA A 14 17.96 -13.93 -27.22
CA ALA A 14 18.59 -14.46 -28.44
C ALA A 14 18.20 -13.69 -29.72
N GLY A 15 16.96 -13.22 -29.81
CA GLY A 15 16.46 -12.44 -30.95
C GLY A 15 17.03 -11.01 -31.08
N ALA A 16 17.83 -10.52 -30.11
CA ALA A 16 18.45 -9.20 -30.21
C ALA A 16 19.61 -9.18 -31.22
N THR A 17 19.59 -8.19 -32.10
CA THR A 17 20.58 -7.99 -33.16
C THR A 17 21.97 -7.64 -32.60
N PRO A 18 23.06 -7.87 -33.35
CA PRO A 18 24.40 -7.46 -32.93
C PRO A 18 24.52 -5.96 -32.64
N ALA A 19 23.76 -5.12 -33.37
CA ALA A 19 23.73 -3.68 -33.16
C ALA A 19 23.07 -3.31 -31.82
N GLU A 20 21.96 -3.96 -31.44
CA GLU A 20 21.33 -3.76 -30.15
C GLU A 20 22.23 -4.19 -28.99
N ARG A 21 22.92 -5.33 -29.12
CA ARG A 21 23.88 -5.80 -28.10
C ARG A 21 25.02 -4.80 -27.90
N ARG A 22 25.62 -4.29 -28.99
CA ARG A 22 26.68 -3.28 -28.91
C ARG A 22 26.18 -1.97 -28.29
N GLY A 23 25.01 -1.49 -28.68
CA GLY A 23 24.41 -0.30 -28.11
C GLY A 23 24.15 -0.45 -26.61
N PHE A 24 23.55 -1.57 -26.20
CA PHE A 24 23.29 -1.84 -24.78
C PHE A 24 24.57 -1.92 -23.95
N THR A 25 25.60 -2.63 -24.43
CA THR A 25 26.91 -2.68 -23.75
C THR A 25 27.56 -1.31 -23.66
N SER A 26 27.44 -0.46 -24.69
CA SER A 26 27.94 0.92 -24.67
C SER A 26 27.25 1.76 -23.58
N LEU A 27 25.92 1.66 -23.47
CA LEU A 27 25.16 2.30 -22.38
C LEU A 27 25.63 1.82 -21.00
N CYS A 28 25.72 0.51 -20.79
CA CYS A 28 26.18 -0.06 -19.52
C CYS A 28 27.61 0.39 -19.17
N THR A 29 28.48 0.52 -20.17
CA THR A 29 29.86 0.99 -19.97
C THR A 29 29.90 2.46 -19.54
N LEU A 30 29.03 3.30 -20.11
CA LEU A 30 28.89 4.70 -19.70
C LEU A 30 28.34 4.81 -18.27
N LEU A 31 27.30 4.05 -17.95
CA LEU A 31 26.72 4.00 -16.60
C LEU A 31 27.72 3.47 -15.56
N ALA A 32 28.57 2.51 -15.91
CA ALA A 32 29.61 1.96 -15.03
C ALA A 32 30.70 2.98 -14.67
N ARG A 33 30.97 3.94 -15.56
CA ARG A 33 32.01 4.97 -15.39
C ARG A 33 31.46 6.28 -14.84
N ALA A 34 30.15 6.45 -14.86
CA ALA A 34 29.51 7.66 -14.40
C ALA A 34 29.67 7.82 -12.89
N GLN A 35 30.14 8.99 -12.47
CA GLN A 35 30.08 9.41 -11.08
C GLN A 35 28.78 10.18 -10.88
N PHE A 36 27.89 9.64 -10.05
CA PHE A 36 26.59 10.26 -9.82
C PHE A 36 26.68 11.19 -8.61
N ALA A 37 26.67 12.51 -8.86
CA ALA A 37 26.44 13.44 -7.78
C ALA A 37 24.99 13.28 -7.28
N PRO A 38 24.73 13.42 -5.97
CA PRO A 38 23.40 13.23 -5.39
C PRO A 38 22.30 14.10 -6.02
N ASP A 39 22.65 15.19 -6.70
CA ASP A 39 21.69 16.16 -7.23
C ASP A 39 21.54 16.13 -8.75
N THR A 40 22.23 15.23 -9.47
CA THR A 40 22.14 15.17 -10.94
C THR A 40 20.88 14.41 -11.39
N PRO A 41 19.94 15.00 -12.15
CA PRO A 41 18.76 14.29 -12.62
C PRO A 41 19.15 13.14 -13.58
N PHE A 42 18.57 11.95 -13.39
CA PHE A 42 18.68 10.86 -14.36
C PHE A 42 17.69 11.08 -15.51
N ASP A 43 18.14 11.75 -16.55
CA ASP A 43 17.40 11.85 -17.81
C ASP A 43 17.74 10.69 -18.73
N HIS A 44 16.74 9.86 -19.06
CA HIS A 44 16.92 8.76 -20.00
C HIS A 44 17.38 9.25 -21.37
N ALA A 45 16.88 10.40 -21.84
CA ALA A 45 17.20 10.93 -23.16
C ALA A 45 18.68 11.33 -23.27
N PHE A 46 19.23 11.92 -22.21
CA PHE A 46 20.67 12.17 -22.09
C PHE A 46 21.49 10.89 -22.25
N TRP A 47 21.19 9.85 -21.48
CA TRP A 47 21.93 8.58 -21.53
C TRP A 47 21.80 7.87 -22.87
N PHE A 48 20.63 7.93 -23.50
CA PHE A 48 20.43 7.40 -24.85
C PHE A 48 21.29 8.12 -25.88
N THR A 49 21.33 9.45 -25.80
CA THR A 49 22.16 10.27 -26.69
C THR A 49 23.64 9.99 -26.49
N ALA A 50 24.10 9.96 -25.23
CA ALA A 50 25.50 9.68 -24.88
C ALA A 50 25.95 8.28 -25.34
N ALA A 51 25.07 7.28 -25.24
CA ALA A 51 25.32 5.92 -25.70
C ALA A 51 25.08 5.71 -27.21
N GLY A 52 24.72 6.77 -27.96
CA GLY A 52 24.44 6.68 -29.40
C GLY A 52 23.22 5.80 -29.75
N LEU A 53 22.30 5.61 -28.80
CA LEU A 53 21.11 4.79 -28.99
C LEU A 53 20.09 5.53 -29.84
N LYS A 54 19.93 5.09 -31.09
CA LYS A 54 18.97 5.63 -32.05
C LYS A 54 17.87 4.63 -32.35
N ASP A 55 16.69 5.16 -32.65
CA ASP A 55 15.52 4.40 -33.08
C ASP A 55 15.08 3.33 -32.06
N LEU A 56 14.97 3.74 -30.78
CA LEU A 56 14.47 2.87 -29.71
C LEU A 56 13.02 2.46 -29.94
N TYR A 57 12.26 3.25 -30.71
CA TYR A 57 10.89 2.89 -31.05
C TYR A 57 10.84 1.59 -31.87
N ASN A 58 11.68 1.40 -32.88
CA ASN A 58 11.68 0.15 -33.65
C ASN A 58 12.54 -0.97 -33.02
N LYS A 59 13.21 -0.70 -31.89
CA LYS A 59 14.07 -1.65 -31.15
C LYS A 59 13.52 -1.88 -29.73
N PRO A 60 12.38 -2.57 -29.60
CA PRO A 60 11.65 -2.74 -28.35
C PRO A 60 12.47 -3.46 -27.26
N THR A 61 13.29 -4.44 -27.65
CA THR A 61 14.17 -5.17 -26.73
C THR A 61 15.23 -4.26 -26.14
N LEU A 62 15.92 -3.49 -27.00
CA LEU A 62 16.91 -2.51 -26.58
C LEU A 62 16.29 -1.39 -25.73
N ALA A 63 15.12 -0.87 -26.12
CA ALA A 63 14.42 0.16 -25.38
C ALA A 63 14.06 -0.30 -23.97
N ALA A 64 13.44 -1.49 -23.84
CA ALA A 64 13.09 -2.05 -22.54
C ALA A 64 14.32 -2.28 -21.66
N ALA A 65 15.39 -2.86 -22.21
CA ALA A 65 16.63 -3.09 -21.46
C ALA A 65 17.30 -1.77 -21.03
N ALA A 66 17.39 -0.79 -21.93
CA ALA A 66 18.04 0.50 -21.70
C ALA A 66 17.30 1.34 -20.65
N HIS A 67 15.97 1.43 -20.74
CA HIS A 67 15.15 2.09 -19.72
C HIS A 67 15.30 1.40 -18.35
N THR A 68 15.24 0.07 -18.33
CA THR A 68 15.34 -0.71 -17.09
C THR A 68 16.69 -0.55 -16.39
N VAL A 69 17.81 -0.56 -17.12
CA VAL A 69 19.13 -0.41 -16.50
C VAL A 69 19.37 1.02 -15.99
N ILE A 70 18.90 2.04 -16.70
CA ILE A 70 18.98 3.45 -16.25
C ILE A 70 18.20 3.62 -14.94
N ASP A 71 16.96 3.10 -14.91
CA ASP A 71 16.14 3.12 -13.70
C ASP A 71 16.82 2.39 -12.55
N LEU A 72 17.42 1.21 -12.76
CA LEU A 72 18.08 0.47 -11.69
C LEU A 72 19.34 1.19 -11.18
N VAL A 73 20.13 1.79 -12.06
CA VAL A 73 21.34 2.54 -11.68
C VAL A 73 20.98 3.82 -10.90
N ASP A 74 19.91 4.53 -11.26
CA ASP A 74 19.38 5.65 -10.45
C ASP A 74 19.00 5.22 -9.01
N GLN A 75 18.83 3.91 -8.80
CA GLN A 75 18.39 3.34 -7.52
C GLN A 75 19.55 2.83 -6.68
N GLY A 76 20.77 3.11 -7.13
CA GLY A 76 22.01 2.69 -6.50
C GLY A 76 22.45 1.29 -6.89
N TRP A 77 21.81 0.63 -7.87
CA TRP A 77 22.40 -0.57 -8.44
C TRP A 77 23.67 -0.19 -9.18
N THR A 78 24.70 -1.02 -9.05
CA THR A 78 25.96 -0.80 -9.74
C THR A 78 26.03 -1.71 -10.95
N VAL A 79 26.48 -1.18 -12.08
CA VAL A 79 26.72 -1.96 -13.30
C VAL A 79 28.22 -2.06 -13.51
N GLN A 80 28.70 -3.27 -13.74
CA GLN A 80 30.05 -3.58 -14.16
C GLN A 80 29.98 -4.18 -15.57
N VAL A 81 30.99 -3.96 -16.39
CA VAL A 81 31.08 -4.55 -17.73
C VAL A 81 32.42 -5.25 -17.85
N ASP A 82 32.38 -6.57 -18.07
CA ASP A 82 33.56 -7.40 -18.26
C ASP A 82 33.53 -8.14 -19.61
N LYS A 83 34.41 -9.13 -19.79
CA LYS A 83 34.49 -9.95 -21.01
C LYS A 83 33.23 -10.81 -21.28
N TYR A 84 32.41 -11.06 -20.27
CA TYR A 84 31.16 -11.83 -20.36
C TYR A 84 29.93 -10.92 -20.54
N GLY A 85 30.10 -9.60 -20.40
CA GLY A 85 29.08 -8.58 -20.65
C GLY A 85 28.73 -7.76 -19.40
N PRO A 86 27.60 -7.04 -19.42
CA PRO A 86 27.17 -6.25 -18.27
C PRO A 86 26.65 -7.14 -17.12
N LEU A 87 27.16 -6.91 -15.92
CA LEU A 87 26.76 -7.53 -14.66
C LEU A 87 26.21 -6.44 -13.73
N LEU A 88 25.00 -6.65 -13.20
CA LEU A 88 24.33 -5.71 -12.33
C LEU A 88 24.32 -6.20 -10.89
N SER A 89 24.76 -5.38 -9.95
CA SER A 89 24.81 -5.70 -8.52
C SER A 89 23.86 -4.80 -7.73
N PRO A 90 23.17 -5.33 -6.71
CA PRO A 90 22.24 -4.55 -5.90
C PRO A 90 22.97 -3.44 -5.11
N PRO A 91 22.25 -2.38 -4.71
CA PRO A 91 22.81 -1.33 -3.86
C PRO A 91 23.31 -1.89 -2.54
N ASP A 92 24.39 -1.31 -2.00
CA ASP A 92 24.89 -1.63 -0.67
C ASP A 92 23.88 -1.19 0.40
N THR A 93 23.46 -2.11 1.26
CA THR A 93 22.53 -1.88 2.36
C THR A 93 23.20 -1.30 3.61
N HIS A 94 24.54 -1.17 3.62
CA HIS A 94 25.33 -0.72 4.78
C HIS A 94 25.77 0.76 4.73
N ALA A 95 25.21 1.56 3.83
CA ALA A 95 25.46 3.00 3.80
C ALA A 95 25.06 3.68 5.13
N ASP A 96 25.75 4.78 5.47
CA ASP A 96 25.39 5.63 6.61
C ASP A 96 23.90 6.03 6.56
N ARG A 97 23.28 6.14 7.75
CA ARG A 97 21.84 6.37 7.92
C ARG A 97 21.36 7.61 7.16
N ASP A 98 22.11 8.69 7.23
CA ASP A 98 21.65 9.98 6.69
C ASP A 98 21.87 10.01 5.16
N THR A 99 22.92 9.33 4.68
CA THR A 99 23.14 9.07 3.25
C THR A 99 22.00 8.25 2.64
N GLU A 100 21.59 7.16 3.31
CA GLU A 100 20.50 6.31 2.83
C GLU A 100 19.15 7.04 2.83
N LYS A 101 18.88 7.85 3.86
CA LYS A 101 17.69 8.71 3.91
C LYS A 101 17.66 9.74 2.80
N ALA A 102 18.80 10.38 2.51
CA ALA A 102 18.92 11.35 1.43
C ALA A 102 18.65 10.69 0.07
N ARG A 103 19.24 9.51 -0.18
CA ARG A 103 19.01 8.71 -1.39
C ARG A 103 17.54 8.34 -1.59
N ILE A 104 16.88 7.82 -0.55
CA ILE A 104 15.44 7.49 -0.61
C ILE A 104 14.62 8.75 -0.87
N ARG A 105 14.89 9.85 -0.17
CA ARG A 105 14.14 11.12 -0.31
C ARG A 105 14.25 11.70 -1.72
N ARG A 106 15.47 11.74 -2.28
CA ARG A 106 15.73 12.18 -3.66
C ARG A 106 14.84 11.43 -4.64
N GLN A 107 14.75 10.11 -4.49
CA GLN A 107 13.97 9.30 -5.42
C GLN A 107 12.45 9.52 -5.28
N GLU A 108 11.98 9.74 -4.05
CA GLU A 108 10.58 10.13 -3.84
C GLU A 108 10.31 11.51 -4.45
N HIS A 109 11.25 12.47 -4.35
CA HIS A 109 11.14 13.77 -5.01
C HIS A 109 11.08 13.65 -6.53
N LEU A 110 11.89 12.79 -7.17
CA LEU A 110 11.81 12.59 -8.62
C LEU A 110 10.40 12.19 -9.08
N ARG A 111 9.77 11.22 -8.39
CA ARG A 111 8.40 10.80 -8.71
C ARG A 111 7.38 11.91 -8.41
N ARG A 112 7.54 12.59 -7.27
CA ARG A 112 6.65 13.70 -6.88
C ARG A 112 6.73 14.84 -7.88
N ASP A 113 7.92 15.25 -8.29
CA ASP A 113 8.15 16.39 -9.16
C ASP A 113 7.70 16.07 -10.60
N ALA A 114 7.87 14.84 -11.06
CA ALA A 114 7.24 14.38 -12.30
C ALA A 114 5.71 14.53 -12.26
N GLN A 115 5.08 14.18 -11.12
CA GLN A 115 3.65 14.39 -10.91
C GLN A 115 3.28 15.88 -10.84
N LEU A 116 4.07 16.72 -10.14
CA LEU A 116 3.81 18.16 -10.01
C LEU A 116 4.02 18.92 -11.32
N ARG A 117 4.83 18.40 -12.26
CA ARG A 117 4.95 18.96 -13.62
C ARG A 117 3.75 18.66 -14.52
N GLN A 118 2.89 17.71 -14.16
CA GLN A 118 1.71 17.40 -14.98
C GLN A 118 0.78 18.63 -15.09
N PRO A 119 0.32 19.00 -16.29
CA PRO A 119 -0.52 20.19 -16.48
C PRO A 119 -1.81 20.17 -15.65
N SER A 120 -2.41 19.00 -15.44
CA SER A 120 -3.61 18.82 -14.60
C SER A 120 -3.32 19.11 -13.13
N VAL A 121 -2.17 18.66 -12.62
CA VAL A 121 -1.76 18.87 -11.22
C VAL A 121 -1.38 20.33 -11.01
N ARG A 122 -0.65 20.96 -11.93
CA ARG A 122 -0.33 22.40 -11.87
C ARG A 122 -1.58 23.27 -11.85
N ARG A 123 -2.55 22.98 -12.72
CA ARG A 123 -3.84 23.68 -12.75
C ARG A 123 -4.60 23.54 -11.43
N PHE A 124 -4.60 22.34 -10.85
CA PHE A 124 -5.20 22.09 -9.54
C PHE A 124 -4.53 22.87 -8.41
N VAL A 125 -3.20 22.83 -8.31
CA VAL A 125 -2.46 23.58 -7.27
C VAL A 125 -2.75 25.07 -7.43
N SER A 126 -2.67 25.58 -8.66
CA SER A 126 -2.97 26.98 -8.96
C SER A 126 -4.41 27.37 -8.62
N SER A 127 -5.40 26.48 -8.81
CA SER A 127 -6.79 26.78 -8.45
C SER A 127 -7.00 26.81 -6.93
N MET A 128 -6.33 25.94 -6.17
CA MET A 128 -6.41 25.94 -4.70
C MET A 128 -5.75 27.16 -4.07
N GLU A 129 -4.65 27.66 -4.65
CA GLU A 129 -3.95 28.87 -4.17
C GLU A 129 -4.65 30.19 -4.55
N ARG A 130 -5.56 30.18 -5.53
CA ARG A 130 -6.36 31.37 -5.89
C ARG A 130 -7.45 31.60 -4.86
N SER A 131 -7.65 32.87 -4.52
CA SER A 131 -8.77 33.27 -3.65
C SER A 131 -10.10 33.15 -4.39
N HIS A 132 -11.12 32.67 -3.68
CA HIS A 132 -12.52 32.73 -4.08
C HIS A 132 -13.38 33.29 -2.93
N GLN A 133 -14.62 33.69 -3.22
CA GLN A 133 -15.54 34.12 -2.18
C GLN A 133 -16.27 32.93 -1.56
N HIS A 134 -16.33 32.89 -0.23
CA HIS A 134 -17.11 31.94 0.56
C HIS A 134 -17.63 32.67 1.81
N ASP A 135 -18.93 32.62 2.07
CA ASP A 135 -19.60 33.33 3.17
C ASP A 135 -19.18 34.80 3.35
N GLY A 136 -19.08 35.52 2.22
CA GLY A 136 -18.72 36.95 2.20
C GLY A 136 -17.24 37.25 2.46
N LYS A 137 -16.40 36.23 2.67
CA LYS A 137 -14.95 36.36 2.87
C LYS A 137 -14.17 35.85 1.66
N LEU A 138 -12.99 36.43 1.42
CA LEU A 138 -12.04 35.90 0.44
C LEU A 138 -11.21 34.80 1.11
N VAL A 139 -11.37 33.58 0.61
CA VAL A 139 -10.74 32.37 1.15
C VAL A 139 -9.86 31.73 0.09
N SER A 140 -8.76 31.11 0.50
CA SER A 140 -7.87 30.28 -0.31
C SER A 140 -7.36 29.11 0.55
N VAL A 141 -6.62 28.18 -0.06
CA VAL A 141 -6.00 27.08 0.71
C VAL A 141 -5.01 27.58 1.79
N PHE A 142 -4.50 28.80 1.67
CA PHE A 142 -3.61 29.40 2.67
C PHE A 142 -4.32 29.68 4.01
N ASN A 143 -5.63 29.89 4.00
CA ASN A 143 -6.41 30.04 5.24
C ASN A 143 -6.43 28.75 6.08
N LEU A 144 -6.10 27.61 5.47
CA LEU A 144 -6.01 26.31 6.13
C LEU A 144 -4.60 26.02 6.69
N MET A 145 -3.69 27.00 6.65
CA MET A 145 -2.34 26.93 7.20
C MET A 145 -2.26 27.76 8.47
N ARG A 146 -1.46 27.34 9.45
CA ARG A 146 -1.25 28.08 10.69
C ARG A 146 -0.02 28.99 10.55
N ASP A 147 -0.16 30.30 10.73
CA ASP A 147 1.03 31.17 10.82
C ASP A 147 1.85 30.77 12.04
N GLY A 148 3.12 30.44 11.81
CA GLY A 148 3.97 29.90 12.85
C GLY A 148 4.45 30.93 13.87
N ARG A 149 4.30 32.23 13.59
CA ARG A 149 4.57 33.29 14.58
C ARG A 149 3.44 33.34 15.60
N GLU A 150 2.19 33.40 15.13
CA GLU A 150 1.00 33.36 15.97
C GLU A 150 0.96 32.10 16.83
N LEU A 151 1.31 30.94 16.26
CA LEU A 151 1.37 29.69 17.04
C LEU A 151 2.48 29.74 18.11
N ALA A 152 3.66 30.26 17.77
CA ALA A 152 4.77 30.34 18.71
C ALA A 152 4.48 31.33 19.86
N GLU A 153 3.78 32.44 19.57
CA GLU A 153 3.31 33.42 20.56
C GLU A 153 2.24 32.80 21.46
N ALA A 154 1.21 32.16 20.89
CA ALA A 154 0.15 31.52 21.67
C ALA A 154 0.68 30.43 22.64
N LEU A 155 1.69 29.66 22.22
CA LEU A 155 2.33 28.66 23.07
C LEU A 155 3.32 29.24 24.10
N ALA A 156 3.75 30.50 23.93
CA ALA A 156 4.64 31.18 24.87
C ALA A 156 3.86 31.94 25.96
N GLU A 157 2.72 32.54 25.61
CA GLU A 157 1.88 33.31 26.52
C GLU A 157 1.08 32.43 27.49
N HIS A 158 0.84 31.17 27.11
CA HIS A 158 0.04 30.25 27.91
C HIS A 158 0.71 28.87 28.02
N THR A 159 1.55 28.69 29.04
CA THR A 159 2.27 27.43 29.29
C THR A 159 1.35 26.23 29.53
N GLU A 160 0.08 26.48 29.88
CA GLU A 160 -0.97 25.46 30.07
C GLU A 160 -2.08 25.49 28.99
N ALA A 161 -1.98 26.33 27.94
CA ALA A 161 -3.08 26.49 26.99
C ALA A 161 -3.34 25.23 26.15
N THR A 162 -4.31 24.46 26.61
CA THR A 162 -5.09 23.53 25.78
C THR A 162 -5.83 24.24 24.65
N ASP A 163 -5.97 25.57 24.71
CA ASP A 163 -6.70 26.36 23.71
C ASP A 163 -5.85 26.82 22.53
N ALA A 164 -4.52 26.77 22.65
CA ALA A 164 -3.62 27.20 21.57
C ALA A 164 -3.68 26.26 20.35
N ILE A 165 -3.99 24.99 20.60
CA ILE A 165 -4.19 23.94 19.60
C ILE A 165 -5.33 23.05 20.08
N GLN A 166 -6.40 22.95 19.29
CA GLN A 166 -7.57 22.12 19.58
C GLN A 166 -7.77 21.08 18.47
N PRO A 167 -6.99 19.98 18.48
CA PRO A 167 -7.04 18.97 17.42
C PRO A 167 -8.35 18.19 17.41
N TYR A 168 -8.90 17.95 16.23
CA TYR A 168 -10.01 17.00 16.02
C TYR A 168 -9.86 16.22 14.72
N VAL A 169 -10.51 15.06 14.66
CA VAL A 169 -10.55 14.20 13.48
C VAL A 169 -11.66 14.67 12.52
N GLN A 170 -11.31 14.88 11.25
CA GLN A 170 -12.28 15.11 10.19
C GLN A 170 -12.11 14.06 9.08
N VAL A 171 -13.13 13.21 8.92
CA VAL A 171 -13.15 12.18 7.88
C VAL A 171 -13.39 12.83 6.51
N VAL A 172 -12.59 12.45 5.53
CA VAL A 172 -12.70 12.96 4.16
C VAL A 172 -13.56 12.02 3.34
N ASP A 173 -14.79 12.43 3.08
CA ASP A 173 -15.62 11.82 2.04
C ASP A 173 -15.52 12.61 0.73
N SER A 174 -15.65 11.90 -0.39
CA SER A 174 -15.47 12.42 -1.74
C SER A 174 -16.54 13.43 -2.16
N ALA A 175 -17.73 13.37 -1.56
CA ALA A 175 -18.83 14.30 -1.79
C ALA A 175 -18.82 15.50 -0.83
N SER A 176 -18.06 15.43 0.27
CA SER A 176 -18.11 16.44 1.33
C SER A 176 -17.39 17.73 0.96
N ILE A 177 -18.00 18.84 1.35
CA ILE A 177 -17.48 20.20 1.22
C ILE A 177 -17.11 20.72 2.61
N CYS A 178 -16.00 21.46 2.69
CA CYS A 178 -15.60 22.16 3.90
C CYS A 178 -16.50 23.38 4.11
N GLU A 179 -17.30 23.37 5.17
CA GLU A 179 -18.21 24.46 5.52
C GLU A 179 -17.50 25.80 5.73
N LEU A 180 -16.24 25.79 6.17
CA LEU A 180 -15.46 27.01 6.46
C LEU A 180 -14.82 27.64 5.22
N THR A 181 -14.69 26.90 4.11
CA THR A 181 -13.91 27.37 2.94
C THR A 181 -14.57 27.12 1.59
N GLY A 182 -15.62 26.31 1.52
CA GLY A 182 -16.28 25.91 0.27
C GLY A 182 -15.47 24.92 -0.58
N PHE A 183 -14.24 24.54 -0.18
CA PHE A 183 -13.46 23.52 -0.89
C PHE A 183 -13.98 22.11 -0.62
N LYS A 184 -13.87 21.21 -1.61
CA LYS A 184 -14.06 19.77 -1.36
C LYS A 184 -13.02 19.29 -0.35
N LEU A 185 -13.44 18.51 0.65
CA LEU A 185 -12.52 17.98 1.67
C LEU A 185 -11.40 17.13 1.03
N HIS A 186 -11.73 16.39 -0.02
CA HIS A 186 -10.74 15.60 -0.76
C HIS A 186 -9.69 16.47 -1.45
N ASP A 187 -10.07 17.64 -1.96
CA ASP A 187 -9.14 18.56 -2.60
C ASP A 187 -8.22 19.25 -1.57
N ILE A 188 -8.73 19.56 -0.37
CA ILE A 188 -7.89 20.00 0.76
C ILE A 188 -6.85 18.92 1.08
N TRP A 189 -7.30 17.69 1.33
CA TRP A 189 -6.41 16.57 1.66
C TRP A 189 -5.36 16.35 0.56
N ARG A 190 -5.76 16.39 -0.71
CA ARG A 190 -4.89 16.20 -1.87
C ARG A 190 -3.86 17.32 -2.01
N TYR A 191 -4.24 18.57 -1.78
CA TYR A 191 -3.32 19.71 -1.81
C TYR A 191 -2.20 19.54 -0.78
N PHE A 192 -2.55 19.31 0.49
CA PHE A 192 -1.55 19.11 1.53
C PHE A 192 -0.71 17.84 1.30
N ARG A 193 -1.29 16.80 0.69
CA ARG A 193 -0.55 15.59 0.32
C ARG A 193 0.56 15.86 -0.70
N HIS A 194 0.40 16.83 -1.59
CA HIS A 194 1.41 17.25 -2.56
C HIS A 194 2.61 17.99 -1.93
N THR A 195 2.54 18.38 -0.66
CA THR A 195 3.66 19.03 0.06
C THR A 195 4.74 18.03 0.49
N TRP A 196 4.42 16.73 0.57
CA TRP A 196 5.32 15.70 1.09
C TRP A 196 6.21 15.09 0.01
N SER A 197 7.32 14.46 0.43
CA SER A 197 8.34 13.96 -0.49
C SER A 197 7.86 12.89 -1.47
N ASN A 198 6.93 12.01 -1.09
CA ASN A 198 6.48 10.90 -1.93
C ASN A 198 5.29 11.29 -2.82
N ALA A 199 5.26 10.77 -4.05
CA ALA A 199 4.16 11.01 -4.98
C ALA A 199 2.81 10.52 -4.43
N TYR A 200 1.73 11.22 -4.80
CA TYR A 200 0.37 10.81 -4.47
C TYR A 200 -0.09 9.70 -5.41
N SER A 201 -0.60 8.61 -4.84
CA SER A 201 -1.24 7.52 -5.60
C SER A 201 -2.44 6.98 -4.85
N THR A 202 -3.46 6.55 -5.58
CA THR A 202 -4.65 5.91 -5.01
C THR A 202 -4.37 4.46 -4.66
N VAL A 203 -4.80 4.02 -3.49
CA VAL A 203 -4.72 2.62 -3.08
C VAL A 203 -5.98 1.88 -3.57
N PRO A 204 -5.86 0.78 -4.32
CA PRO A 204 -7.02 -0.03 -4.70
C PRO A 204 -7.74 -0.60 -3.48
N GLY A 205 -9.08 -0.69 -3.54
CA GLY A 205 -9.90 -1.25 -2.48
C GLY A 205 -10.47 -0.19 -1.52
N ARG A 206 -10.47 -0.48 -0.23
CA ARG A 206 -10.95 0.45 0.81
C ARG A 206 -9.94 1.58 0.98
N SER A 207 -10.40 2.83 0.99
CA SER A 207 -9.58 3.99 1.34
C SER A 207 -10.42 5.07 2.04
N MET A 208 -9.91 5.57 3.17
CA MET A 208 -10.54 6.60 3.98
C MET A 208 -9.49 7.64 4.36
N PRO A 209 -9.37 8.72 3.56
CA PRO A 209 -8.52 9.85 3.91
C PRO A 209 -9.10 10.60 5.12
N ILE A 210 -8.22 11.18 5.93
CA ILE A 210 -8.53 11.83 7.20
C ILE A 210 -7.70 13.11 7.29
N LEU A 211 -8.33 14.19 7.73
CA LEU A 211 -7.68 15.43 8.14
C LEU A 211 -7.66 15.48 9.67
N ILE A 212 -6.53 15.88 10.24
CA ILE A 212 -6.47 16.34 11.64
C ILE A 212 -6.45 17.86 11.59
N ARG A 213 -7.45 18.49 12.19
CA ARG A 213 -7.76 19.92 12.07
C ARG A 213 -7.61 20.60 13.43
N ASP A 214 -7.21 21.86 13.44
CA ASP A 214 -7.03 22.67 14.64
C ASP A 214 -8.20 23.64 14.80
N ALA A 215 -9.14 23.36 15.70
CA ALA A 215 -10.29 24.23 15.96
C ALA A 215 -9.91 25.56 16.64
N ALA A 216 -8.65 25.74 17.06
CA ALA A 216 -8.18 26.99 17.66
C ALA A 216 -8.04 28.15 16.65
N THR A 217 -8.23 27.91 15.35
CA THR A 217 -8.15 28.95 14.32
C THR A 217 -9.44 29.07 13.53
N GLU A 218 -9.72 30.28 13.02
CA GLU A 218 -10.98 30.63 12.32
C GLU A 218 -11.38 29.63 11.21
N HIS A 219 -10.43 29.20 10.38
CA HIS A 219 -10.68 28.29 9.25
C HIS A 219 -10.26 26.85 9.54
N HIS A 220 -9.99 26.56 10.81
CA HIS A 220 -9.52 25.30 11.37
C HIS A 220 -8.28 24.76 10.64
N ALA A 221 -7.09 25.25 10.97
CA ALA A 221 -5.87 24.92 10.21
C ALA A 221 -5.60 23.40 10.15
N VAL A 222 -4.96 22.92 9.09
CA VAL A 222 -4.60 21.50 8.96
C VAL A 222 -3.35 21.20 9.79
N ILE A 223 -3.51 20.37 10.83
CA ILE A 223 -2.42 19.85 11.65
C ILE A 223 -1.69 18.74 10.92
N GLY A 224 -2.43 17.87 10.25
CA GLY A 224 -1.85 16.70 9.59
C GLY A 224 -2.85 15.89 8.78
N LEU A 225 -2.31 14.92 8.05
CA LEU A 225 -3.06 14.02 7.19
C LEU A 225 -2.87 12.58 7.65
N ALA A 226 -3.96 11.82 7.64
CA ALA A 226 -3.94 10.38 7.74
C ALA A 226 -4.74 9.73 6.60
N ALA A 227 -4.52 8.45 6.34
CA ALA A 227 -5.41 7.64 5.51
C ALA A 227 -5.36 6.17 5.91
N ILE A 228 -6.53 5.62 6.21
CA ILE A 228 -6.74 4.20 6.47
C ILE A 228 -7.16 3.54 5.15
N SER A 229 -6.36 2.61 4.66
CA SER A 229 -6.60 1.93 3.38
C SER A 229 -6.50 0.41 3.51
N SER A 230 -6.95 -0.31 2.49
CA SER A 230 -6.75 -1.76 2.39
C SER A 230 -5.27 -2.11 2.60
N PRO A 231 -4.96 -3.09 3.45
CA PRO A 231 -3.59 -3.37 3.80
C PRO A 231 -2.87 -4.08 2.66
N VAL A 232 -1.55 -3.94 2.63
CA VAL A 232 -0.72 -4.77 1.75
C VAL A 232 -0.88 -6.23 2.20
N VAL A 233 -1.31 -7.07 1.27
CA VAL A 233 -1.48 -8.51 1.50
C VAL A 233 -0.09 -9.16 1.48
N GLN A 234 0.12 -10.21 2.30
CA GLN A 234 1.36 -10.98 2.37
C GLN A 234 2.56 -10.27 3.01
N ILE A 235 2.35 -9.65 4.17
CA ILE A 235 3.44 -9.18 5.03
C ILE A 235 3.72 -10.27 6.07
N ALA A 236 4.75 -11.08 5.83
CA ALA A 236 5.06 -12.23 6.68
C ALA A 236 5.36 -11.83 8.13
N GLU A 237 6.07 -10.72 8.33
CA GLU A 237 6.46 -10.23 9.66
C GLU A 237 5.23 -9.82 10.49
N ARG A 238 4.28 -9.09 9.89
CA ARG A 238 2.97 -8.77 10.51
C ARG A 238 2.19 -10.05 10.79
N ASP A 239 2.11 -10.93 9.80
CA ASP A 239 1.27 -12.12 9.92
C ASP A 239 1.80 -13.08 11.00
N ASN A 240 3.11 -13.22 11.15
CA ASN A 240 3.73 -13.97 12.23
C ASN A 240 3.50 -13.32 13.60
N TRP A 241 3.61 -11.98 13.68
CA TRP A 241 3.40 -11.24 14.93
C TRP A 241 1.96 -11.36 15.43
N MET A 242 0.99 -11.30 14.51
CA MET A 242 -0.43 -11.50 14.82
C MET A 242 -0.79 -12.94 15.20
N GLY A 243 0.09 -13.92 14.96
CA GLY A 243 -0.17 -15.33 15.24
C GLY A 243 -1.11 -16.01 14.22
N TRP A 244 -1.45 -15.34 13.12
CA TRP A 244 -2.41 -15.82 12.11
C TRP A 244 -1.75 -16.27 10.81
N ASP A 245 -0.41 -16.32 10.76
CA ASP A 245 0.27 -17.00 9.66
C ASP A 245 -0.21 -18.45 9.58
N THR A 246 -0.46 -18.94 8.37
CA THR A 246 -1.08 -20.25 8.16
C THR A 246 -0.27 -21.39 8.79
N LYS A 247 1.06 -21.37 8.64
CA LYS A 247 1.90 -22.45 9.18
C LYS A 247 1.96 -22.35 10.70
N GLN A 248 2.17 -21.15 11.22
CA GLN A 248 2.21 -20.89 12.66
C GLN A 248 0.89 -21.29 13.34
N PHE A 249 -0.24 -20.88 12.77
CA PHE A 249 -1.57 -21.18 13.30
C PHE A 249 -1.86 -22.69 13.29
N VAL A 250 -1.61 -23.38 12.17
CA VAL A 250 -1.82 -24.84 12.07
C VAL A 250 -0.95 -25.59 13.08
N SER A 251 0.31 -25.18 13.25
CA SER A 251 1.18 -25.75 14.29
C SER A 251 0.64 -25.49 15.69
N ALA A 252 0.14 -24.28 15.98
CA ALA A 252 -0.39 -23.94 17.29
C ALA A 252 -1.62 -24.78 17.65
N ILE A 253 -2.58 -24.94 16.73
CA ILE A 253 -3.79 -25.75 16.99
C ILE A 253 -3.53 -27.26 17.01
N ALA A 254 -2.40 -27.73 16.44
CA ALA A 254 -1.96 -29.11 16.56
C ALA A 254 -1.40 -29.40 17.95
N VAL A 255 -0.75 -28.41 18.58
CA VAL A 255 -0.28 -28.51 19.96
C VAL A 255 -1.46 -28.36 20.94
N GLU A 256 -2.32 -27.38 20.71
CA GLU A 256 -3.44 -27.06 21.61
C GLU A 256 -4.77 -26.97 20.83
N PRO A 257 -5.38 -28.12 20.49
CA PRO A 257 -6.65 -28.16 19.78
C PRO A 257 -7.81 -27.79 20.71
N THR A 258 -8.67 -26.86 20.27
CA THR A 258 -9.84 -26.42 21.04
C THR A 258 -11.14 -26.74 20.32
N ALA A 259 -12.22 -26.90 21.09
CA ALA A 259 -13.55 -27.13 20.54
C ALA A 259 -14.05 -25.91 19.74
N ALA A 260 -13.60 -24.69 20.10
CA ALA A 260 -13.90 -23.47 19.37
C ALA A 260 -13.31 -23.49 17.96
N VAL A 261 -12.04 -23.90 17.81
CA VAL A 261 -11.38 -24.05 16.50
C VAL A 261 -12.05 -25.15 15.67
N ALA A 262 -12.39 -26.29 16.27
CA ALA A 262 -13.07 -27.37 15.57
C ALA A 262 -14.42 -26.90 14.98
N ARG A 263 -15.25 -26.23 15.80
CA ARG A 263 -16.52 -25.63 15.36
C ARG A 263 -16.33 -24.52 14.34
N TRP A 264 -15.28 -23.72 14.48
CA TRP A 264 -14.95 -22.68 13.51
C TRP A 264 -14.62 -23.30 12.14
N LEU A 265 -13.76 -24.32 12.07
CA LEU A 265 -13.42 -25.00 10.81
C LEU A 265 -14.69 -25.56 10.12
N ALA A 266 -15.55 -26.25 10.87
CA ALA A 266 -16.81 -26.79 10.34
C ALA A 266 -17.70 -25.68 9.75
N ARG A 267 -17.95 -24.61 10.53
CA ARG A 267 -18.74 -23.45 10.08
C ARG A 267 -18.12 -22.73 8.87
N ARG A 268 -16.78 -22.70 8.75
CA ARG A 268 -16.11 -22.08 7.60
C ARG A 268 -16.29 -22.88 6.31
N ILE A 269 -16.29 -24.22 6.38
CA ILE A 269 -16.57 -25.07 5.21
C ILE A 269 -17.99 -24.79 4.70
N GLU A 270 -18.97 -24.79 5.60
CA GLU A 270 -20.37 -24.48 5.27
C GLU A 270 -20.53 -23.07 4.68
N ALA A 271 -19.98 -22.06 5.36
CA ALA A 271 -20.09 -20.68 4.89
C ALA A 271 -19.42 -20.46 3.52
N GLN A 272 -18.31 -21.13 3.21
CA GLN A 272 -17.68 -21.02 1.90
C GLN A 272 -18.55 -21.59 0.78
N ARG A 273 -19.22 -22.71 1.04
CA ARG A 273 -20.16 -23.31 0.08
C ARG A 273 -21.36 -22.38 -0.15
N ASP A 274 -21.92 -21.83 0.93
CA ASP A 274 -23.16 -21.04 0.89
C ASP A 274 -22.96 -19.60 0.35
N GLU A 275 -21.70 -19.15 0.25
CA GLU A 275 -21.30 -17.88 -0.37
C GLU A 275 -20.91 -18.03 -1.86
N ILE A 276 -21.20 -19.17 -2.49
CA ILE A 276 -20.96 -19.40 -3.92
C ILE A 276 -22.31 -19.53 -4.63
N TYR A 277 -22.55 -18.68 -5.62
CA TYR A 277 -23.65 -18.86 -6.56
C TYR A 277 -23.43 -20.16 -7.35
N VAL A 278 -24.44 -21.01 -7.51
CA VAL A 278 -24.30 -22.33 -8.15
C VAL A 278 -25.33 -22.61 -9.24
N ASP A 279 -26.34 -21.77 -9.40
CA ASP A 279 -27.50 -22.08 -10.26
C ASP A 279 -27.10 -22.27 -11.73
N ASP A 280 -26.14 -21.46 -12.23
CA ASP A 280 -25.60 -21.64 -13.58
C ASP A 280 -24.75 -22.90 -13.73
N LEU A 281 -24.07 -23.34 -12.67
CA LEU A 281 -23.29 -24.57 -12.65
C LEU A 281 -24.19 -25.82 -12.62
N LEU A 282 -25.35 -25.74 -11.96
CA LEU A 282 -26.39 -26.77 -11.96
C LEU A 282 -27.10 -26.83 -13.31
N ARG A 283 -27.52 -25.67 -13.84
CA ARG A 283 -28.16 -25.54 -15.17
C ARG A 283 -27.30 -26.14 -16.28
N ASP A 284 -26.00 -25.87 -16.24
CA ASP A 284 -25.06 -26.33 -17.27
C ASP A 284 -24.52 -27.75 -17.01
N GLY A 285 -25.01 -28.45 -15.98
CA GLY A 285 -24.64 -29.82 -15.66
C GLY A 285 -23.20 -30.02 -15.14
N VAL A 286 -22.53 -28.93 -14.73
CA VAL A 286 -21.21 -29.02 -14.07
C VAL A 286 -21.35 -29.62 -12.68
N LEU A 287 -22.43 -29.27 -11.99
CA LEU A 287 -22.86 -29.80 -10.70
C LEU A 287 -24.17 -30.58 -10.83
N GLN A 288 -24.35 -31.58 -9.98
CA GLN A 288 -25.62 -32.20 -9.68
C GLN A 288 -26.12 -31.78 -8.29
N PRO A 289 -27.44 -31.74 -8.01
CA PRO A 289 -27.96 -31.30 -6.71
C PRO A 289 -27.39 -32.06 -5.50
N ARG A 290 -27.03 -33.33 -5.67
CA ARG A 290 -26.44 -34.17 -4.61
C ARG A 290 -24.98 -33.80 -4.30
N ASP A 291 -24.23 -33.28 -5.28
CA ASP A 291 -22.79 -33.01 -5.17
C ASP A 291 -22.47 -31.99 -4.07
N LEU A 292 -23.42 -31.11 -3.70
CA LEU A 292 -23.23 -30.10 -2.65
C LEU A 292 -23.24 -30.70 -1.24
N LYS A 293 -23.96 -31.80 -1.04
CA LYS A 293 -24.06 -32.50 0.25
C LYS A 293 -23.07 -33.64 0.32
N GLU A 294 -23.02 -34.44 -0.74
CA GLU A 294 -22.21 -35.64 -0.88
C GLU A 294 -21.44 -35.55 -2.20
N PRO A 295 -20.24 -34.94 -2.20
CA PRO A 295 -19.48 -34.70 -3.42
C PRO A 295 -19.11 -36.03 -4.10
N ALA A 296 -19.57 -36.22 -5.35
CA ALA A 296 -19.14 -37.36 -6.16
C ALA A 296 -17.62 -37.31 -6.41
N SER A 297 -17.00 -38.46 -6.67
CA SER A 297 -15.55 -38.55 -6.88
C SER A 297 -15.05 -37.75 -8.10
N ASP A 298 -15.91 -37.45 -9.07
CA ASP A 298 -15.58 -36.78 -10.32
C ASP A 298 -15.98 -35.28 -10.37
N VAL A 299 -16.81 -34.79 -9.44
CA VAL A 299 -17.29 -33.39 -9.45
C VAL A 299 -16.15 -32.37 -9.32
N VAL A 300 -15.16 -32.67 -8.49
CA VAL A 300 -13.98 -31.82 -8.30
C VAL A 300 -13.20 -31.66 -9.61
N ALA A 301 -13.09 -32.72 -10.41
CA ALA A 301 -12.44 -32.68 -11.70
C ALA A 301 -13.24 -31.86 -12.72
N ARG A 302 -14.57 -32.02 -12.76
CA ARG A 302 -15.46 -31.21 -13.62
C ARG A 302 -15.36 -29.72 -13.31
N LEU A 303 -15.38 -29.35 -12.03
CA LEU A 303 -15.25 -27.95 -11.58
C LEU A 303 -13.88 -27.36 -11.91
N LYS A 304 -12.79 -28.11 -11.72
CA LYS A 304 -11.43 -27.69 -12.13
C LYS A 304 -11.35 -27.45 -13.65
N ALA A 305 -11.96 -28.31 -14.46
CA ALA A 305 -12.03 -28.14 -15.90
C ALA A 305 -12.89 -26.92 -16.33
N ASP A 306 -14.03 -26.70 -15.67
CA ASP A 306 -14.86 -25.50 -15.88
C ASP A 306 -14.08 -24.22 -15.56
N ALA A 307 -13.35 -24.21 -14.43
CA ALA A 307 -12.53 -23.09 -14.00
C ALA A 307 -11.48 -22.70 -15.04
N GLU A 308 -10.72 -23.66 -15.55
CA GLU A 308 -9.68 -23.43 -16.57
C GLU A 308 -10.28 -22.98 -17.90
N ARG A 309 -11.40 -23.60 -18.33
CA ARG A 309 -12.10 -23.22 -19.56
C ARG A 309 -12.53 -21.75 -19.52
N HIS A 310 -13.13 -21.31 -18.41
CA HIS A 310 -13.59 -19.92 -18.26
C HIS A 310 -12.44 -18.93 -18.03
N ARG A 311 -11.34 -19.35 -17.38
CA ARG A 311 -10.10 -18.57 -17.30
C ARG A 311 -9.54 -18.27 -18.70
N ALA A 312 -9.45 -19.29 -19.55
CA ALA A 312 -8.99 -19.15 -20.93
C ALA A 312 -9.94 -18.30 -21.80
N LYS A 313 -11.26 -18.38 -21.58
CA LYS A 313 -12.22 -17.48 -22.24
C LYS A 313 -12.05 -16.03 -21.79
N HIS A 314 -11.88 -15.78 -20.49
CA HIS A 314 -11.65 -14.44 -19.96
C HIS A 314 -10.38 -13.78 -20.53
N HIS A 315 -9.27 -14.53 -20.62
CA HIS A 315 -8.03 -14.00 -21.20
C HIS A 315 -8.11 -13.75 -22.72
N ARG A 316 -9.00 -14.46 -23.44
CA ARG A 316 -9.18 -14.30 -24.91
C ARG A 316 -10.18 -13.23 -25.29
N ALA A 317 -11.22 -13.00 -24.48
CA ALA A 317 -12.08 -11.83 -24.63
C ALA A 317 -11.19 -10.58 -24.55
N GLY A 318 -11.27 -9.67 -25.53
CA GLY A 318 -10.35 -8.54 -25.71
C GLY A 318 -10.33 -7.53 -24.56
N VAL A 319 -10.06 -6.24 -24.82
CA VAL A 319 -10.18 -5.21 -23.78
C VAL A 319 -11.63 -5.16 -23.32
N ILE A 320 -11.95 -5.89 -22.25
CA ILE A 320 -13.21 -5.73 -21.54
C ILE A 320 -13.11 -4.33 -20.96
N ARG A 321 -13.78 -3.36 -21.59
CA ARG A 321 -14.06 -2.07 -20.95
C ARG A 321 -14.60 -2.43 -19.59
N GLU A 322 -13.95 -1.92 -18.55
CA GLU A 322 -14.37 -2.05 -17.16
C GLU A 322 -15.88 -1.90 -17.16
N VAL A 323 -16.61 -3.00 -16.88
CA VAL A 323 -18.07 -2.99 -16.92
C VAL A 323 -18.48 -2.24 -15.65
N ARG A 324 -18.30 -0.92 -15.68
CA ARG A 324 -18.60 0.02 -14.59
C ARG A 324 -20.10 0.16 -14.36
N ASN A 325 -20.92 -0.48 -15.21
CA ASN A 325 -22.36 -0.26 -15.31
C ASN A 325 -23.18 -1.57 -15.26
N ILE A 326 -22.65 -2.67 -14.71
CA ILE A 326 -23.60 -3.65 -14.12
C ILE A 326 -24.11 -2.92 -12.88
N GLU A 327 -25.42 -2.63 -12.84
CA GLU A 327 -26.03 -2.03 -11.65
C GLU A 327 -25.57 -2.79 -10.41
N THR A 328 -25.33 -2.08 -9.32
CA THR A 328 -24.81 -2.68 -8.07
C THR A 328 -25.66 -3.84 -7.57
N ASP A 329 -26.85 -4.08 -8.09
CA ASP A 329 -27.73 -5.19 -7.70
C ASP A 329 -27.75 -6.37 -8.67
N ALA A 330 -27.15 -6.26 -9.86
CA ALA A 330 -27.08 -7.35 -10.85
C ALA A 330 -25.93 -8.34 -10.54
N TRP A 331 -25.89 -8.82 -9.30
CA TRP A 331 -24.86 -9.74 -8.79
C TRP A 331 -24.84 -11.08 -9.51
N VAL A 332 -25.99 -11.59 -9.94
CA VAL A 332 -26.11 -12.84 -10.70
C VAL A 332 -25.42 -12.69 -12.06
N GLU A 333 -25.70 -11.62 -12.80
CA GLU A 333 -25.04 -11.34 -14.09
C GLU A 333 -23.51 -11.28 -13.90
N ARG A 334 -23.05 -10.60 -12.85
CA ARG A 334 -21.63 -10.52 -12.52
C ARG A 334 -21.04 -11.88 -12.17
N ALA A 335 -21.77 -12.72 -11.45
CA ALA A 335 -21.36 -14.08 -11.08
C ALA A 335 -21.19 -14.99 -12.31
N GLU A 336 -22.01 -14.83 -13.34
CA GLU A 336 -21.99 -15.62 -14.58
C GLU A 336 -20.89 -15.17 -15.58
N THR A 337 -20.25 -14.02 -15.35
CA THR A 337 -19.10 -13.59 -16.16
C THR A 337 -17.96 -14.63 -16.13
N HIS A 338 -17.17 -14.71 -17.21
CA HIS A 338 -16.07 -15.68 -17.30
C HIS A 338 -15.04 -15.58 -16.16
N LEU A 339 -14.76 -14.36 -15.67
CA LEU A 339 -13.86 -14.16 -14.53
C LEU A 339 -14.44 -14.76 -13.25
N PHE A 340 -15.68 -14.45 -12.90
CA PHE A 340 -16.29 -14.89 -11.65
C PHE A 340 -16.70 -16.36 -11.69
N ARG A 341 -17.20 -16.87 -12.82
CA ARG A 341 -17.43 -18.31 -12.99
C ARG A 341 -16.15 -19.12 -12.81
N SER A 342 -15.04 -18.70 -13.42
CA SER A 342 -13.75 -19.37 -13.22
C SER A 342 -13.34 -19.42 -11.75
N LYS A 343 -13.51 -18.31 -11.02
CA LYS A 343 -13.22 -18.23 -9.57
C LYS A 343 -14.16 -19.08 -8.73
N ARG A 344 -15.47 -19.04 -9.01
CA ARG A 344 -16.50 -19.82 -8.29
C ARG A 344 -16.26 -21.31 -8.46
N SER A 345 -16.03 -21.77 -9.69
CA SER A 345 -15.75 -23.19 -9.98
C SER A 345 -14.46 -23.66 -9.31
N ALA A 346 -13.39 -22.87 -9.37
CA ALA A 346 -12.13 -23.20 -8.70
C ALA A 346 -12.29 -23.27 -7.17
N LEU A 347 -12.97 -22.28 -6.58
CA LEU A 347 -13.21 -22.23 -5.14
C LEU A 347 -14.11 -23.38 -4.68
N LEU A 348 -15.20 -23.64 -5.39
CA LEU A 348 -16.13 -24.72 -5.04
C LEU A 348 -15.43 -26.08 -5.13
N ALA A 349 -14.58 -26.31 -6.14
CA ALA A 349 -13.78 -27.53 -6.24
C ALA A 349 -12.90 -27.73 -5.00
N GLU A 350 -12.24 -26.67 -4.53
CA GLU A 350 -11.42 -26.69 -3.32
C GLU A 350 -12.29 -26.92 -2.07
N THR A 351 -13.42 -26.23 -1.93
CA THR A 351 -14.34 -26.37 -0.79
C THR A 351 -14.91 -27.79 -0.69
N LEU A 352 -15.33 -28.40 -1.80
CA LEU A 352 -15.85 -29.78 -1.79
C LEU A 352 -14.73 -30.80 -1.48
N GLU A 353 -13.51 -30.57 -1.97
CA GLU A 353 -12.33 -31.41 -1.62
C GLU A 353 -12.03 -31.34 -0.11
N ILE A 354 -12.10 -30.13 0.48
CA ILE A 354 -11.96 -29.92 1.93
C ILE A 354 -13.13 -30.56 2.70
N GLN A 355 -14.36 -30.39 2.25
CA GLN A 355 -15.56 -30.94 2.89
C GLN A 355 -15.49 -32.47 2.96
N SER A 356 -15.15 -33.15 1.87
CA SER A 356 -15.07 -34.62 1.85
C SER A 356 -13.98 -35.15 2.77
N LEU A 357 -12.81 -34.49 2.83
CA LEU A 357 -11.70 -34.96 3.66
C LEU A 357 -11.83 -34.49 5.11
N VAL A 358 -11.78 -33.18 5.35
CA VAL A 358 -11.76 -32.58 6.70
C VAL A 358 -13.12 -32.72 7.38
N GLY A 359 -14.22 -32.58 6.62
CA GLY A 359 -15.57 -32.74 7.15
C GLY A 359 -15.83 -34.13 7.73
N SER A 360 -15.20 -35.18 7.18
CA SER A 360 -15.32 -36.55 7.71
C SER A 360 -14.78 -36.70 9.15
N TYR A 361 -13.78 -35.90 9.52
CA TYR A 361 -13.21 -35.88 10.86
C TYR A 361 -14.03 -35.01 11.83
N LEU A 362 -14.57 -33.90 11.34
CA LEU A 362 -15.34 -32.95 12.14
C LEU A 362 -16.77 -33.44 12.39
N GLY A 363 -17.35 -34.22 11.48
CA GLY A 363 -18.70 -34.76 11.58
C GLY A 363 -19.77 -33.66 11.68
N THR A 364 -20.95 -34.03 12.16
CA THR A 364 -22.05 -33.08 12.42
C THR A 364 -21.80 -32.21 13.65
N THR A 365 -21.08 -32.75 14.63
CA THR A 365 -20.69 -32.05 15.85
C THR A 365 -19.18 -32.05 15.96
N ALA A 366 -18.57 -30.91 15.61
CA ALA A 366 -17.13 -30.75 15.68
C ALA A 366 -16.59 -30.86 17.12
N THR A 367 -15.74 -31.87 17.36
CA THR A 367 -15.10 -32.14 18.66
C THR A 367 -13.58 -31.91 18.60
N VAL A 368 -12.96 -31.79 19.78
CA VAL A 368 -11.51 -31.71 19.93
C VAL A 368 -10.84 -32.98 19.37
N ASP A 369 -11.41 -34.16 19.64
CA ASP A 369 -10.84 -35.42 19.16
C ASP A 369 -10.97 -35.58 17.64
N GLY A 370 -12.05 -35.10 17.04
CA GLY A 370 -12.18 -34.99 15.59
C GLY A 370 -11.08 -34.11 14.98
N LEU A 371 -10.85 -32.93 15.58
CA LEU A 371 -9.79 -32.02 15.14
C LEU A 371 -8.39 -32.63 15.29
N LYS A 372 -8.09 -33.30 16.41
CA LYS A 372 -6.81 -34.00 16.62
C LYS A 372 -6.54 -35.02 15.51
N ARG A 373 -7.49 -35.92 15.25
CA ARG A 373 -7.36 -36.92 14.18
C ARG A 373 -7.17 -36.28 12.80
N ALA A 374 -7.82 -35.15 12.53
CA ALA A 374 -7.64 -34.42 11.28
C ALA A 374 -6.25 -33.76 11.15
N LEU A 375 -5.66 -33.31 12.27
CA LEU A 375 -4.34 -32.70 12.28
C LEU A 375 -3.21 -33.75 12.22
N ASP A 376 -3.46 -34.96 12.69
CA ASP A 376 -2.55 -36.10 12.60
C ASP A 376 -2.46 -36.67 11.16
N ASP A 377 -3.51 -36.54 10.34
CA ASP A 377 -3.46 -36.87 8.91
C ASP A 377 -2.77 -35.74 8.10
N PRO A 378 -1.62 -36.01 7.46
CA PRO A 378 -0.91 -35.01 6.65
C PRO A 378 -1.75 -34.38 5.53
N LYS A 379 -2.68 -35.14 4.93
CA LYS A 379 -3.56 -34.65 3.87
C LYS A 379 -4.60 -33.69 4.44
N ALA A 380 -5.32 -34.10 5.49
CA ALA A 380 -6.30 -33.24 6.15
C ALA A 380 -5.64 -31.98 6.76
N ARG A 381 -4.48 -32.09 7.39
CA ARG A 381 -3.69 -30.93 7.87
C ARG A 381 -3.37 -29.93 6.76
N THR A 382 -3.03 -30.42 5.56
CA THR A 382 -2.79 -29.55 4.39
C THR A 382 -4.05 -28.80 3.96
N GLN A 383 -5.20 -29.48 3.95
CA GLN A 383 -6.50 -28.88 3.64
C GLN A 383 -6.95 -27.87 4.71
N ILE A 384 -6.71 -28.14 6.00
CA ILE A 384 -6.91 -27.18 7.09
C ILE A 384 -6.09 -25.92 6.84
N GLY A 385 -4.82 -26.06 6.44
CA GLY A 385 -3.99 -24.92 6.07
C GLY A 385 -4.57 -24.08 4.93
N ARG A 386 -5.16 -24.72 3.90
CA ARG A 386 -5.86 -24.00 2.82
C ARG A 386 -7.08 -23.24 3.34
N LEU A 387 -7.88 -23.86 4.19
CA LEU A 387 -9.05 -23.23 4.82
C LEU A 387 -8.67 -22.01 5.66
N VAL A 388 -7.62 -22.11 6.47
CA VAL A 388 -7.06 -21.00 7.27
C VAL A 388 -6.57 -19.87 6.36
N ARG A 389 -5.78 -20.20 5.32
CA ARG A 389 -5.31 -19.22 4.34
C ARG A 389 -6.46 -18.47 3.69
N ARG A 390 -7.57 -19.17 3.41
CA ARG A 390 -8.77 -18.60 2.81
C ARG A 390 -9.52 -17.68 3.76
N ALA A 391 -9.75 -18.11 5.00
CA ALA A 391 -10.35 -17.27 6.04
C ALA A 391 -9.57 -15.97 6.25
N ARG A 392 -8.23 -16.05 6.30
CA ARG A 392 -7.36 -14.87 6.33
C ARG A 392 -7.55 -13.98 5.11
N GLY A 393 -7.59 -14.54 3.90
CA GLY A 393 -7.77 -13.79 2.65
C GLY A 393 -9.10 -13.03 2.58
N GLU A 394 -10.16 -13.57 3.19
CA GLU A 394 -11.48 -12.94 3.28
C GLU A 394 -11.51 -11.79 4.29
N ARG A 395 -10.76 -11.92 5.39
CA ARG A 395 -10.80 -10.95 6.50
C ARG A 395 -9.71 -9.87 6.42
N VAL A 396 -8.53 -10.15 5.84
CA VAL A 396 -7.39 -9.21 5.80
C VAL A 396 -7.73 -7.86 5.17
N GLY A 397 -8.59 -7.81 4.16
CA GLY A 397 -9.00 -6.55 3.54
C GLY A 397 -10.13 -5.80 4.27
N THR A 398 -10.59 -6.33 5.41
CA THR A 398 -11.89 -5.93 6.00
C THR A 398 -11.82 -5.59 7.49
N VAL A 399 -11.10 -6.40 8.29
CA VAL A 399 -10.90 -6.17 9.74
C VAL A 399 -9.50 -5.66 10.06
N ILE A 400 -8.63 -5.62 9.06
CA ILE A 400 -7.31 -5.01 9.13
C ILE A 400 -7.25 -3.89 8.12
N ALA A 401 -6.54 -2.82 8.49
CA ALA A 401 -6.21 -1.76 7.58
C ALA A 401 -4.75 -1.32 7.73
N ASP A 402 -4.22 -0.68 6.70
CA ASP A 402 -2.93 0.01 6.79
C ASP A 402 -3.15 1.53 6.89
N LEU A 403 -2.45 2.15 7.82
CA LEU A 403 -2.22 3.58 7.87
C LEU A 403 -1.20 3.95 6.77
N THR A 404 -1.75 4.20 5.58
CA THR A 404 -0.99 4.43 4.33
C THR A 404 -0.47 5.85 4.17
N VAL A 405 -1.10 6.81 4.84
CA VAL A 405 -0.68 8.19 4.94
C VAL A 405 -0.73 8.55 6.42
N CYS A 406 0.32 9.17 6.94
CA CYS A 406 0.35 9.70 8.30
C CYS A 406 1.46 10.72 8.40
N GLY A 407 1.15 11.92 8.86
CA GLY A 407 2.16 12.96 9.00
C GLY A 407 1.54 14.28 9.39
N ALA A 408 2.33 15.10 10.07
CA ALA A 408 1.97 16.48 10.36
C ALA A 408 2.44 17.42 9.25
N VAL A 409 1.72 18.52 9.13
CA VAL A 409 2.00 19.63 8.23
C VAL A 409 2.71 20.73 9.03
N ALA A 410 3.51 21.57 8.34
CA ALA A 410 4.12 22.73 8.98
C ALA A 410 3.03 23.71 9.47
N PRO A 411 3.21 24.41 10.60
CA PRO A 411 4.36 24.35 11.53
C PRO A 411 4.25 23.22 12.58
N TYR A 412 3.13 22.51 12.67
CA TYR A 412 2.87 21.50 13.72
C TYR A 412 3.84 20.31 13.73
N ASN A 413 4.47 20.01 12.59
CA ASN A 413 5.53 19.00 12.52
C ASN A 413 6.70 19.28 13.48
N ALA A 414 7.03 20.56 13.73
CA ALA A 414 8.05 20.96 14.69
C ALA A 414 7.69 20.51 16.13
N LEU A 415 6.39 20.50 16.46
CA LEU A 415 5.84 20.07 17.76
C LEU A 415 5.65 18.54 17.87
N ALA A 416 6.21 17.76 16.95
CA ALA A 416 5.98 16.31 16.86
C ALA A 416 4.50 15.92 16.64
N ALA A 417 3.69 16.77 16.01
CA ALA A 417 2.29 16.44 15.73
C ALA A 417 2.12 15.20 14.81
N GLY A 418 3.18 14.72 14.15
CA GLY A 418 3.12 13.43 13.45
C GLY A 418 2.78 12.25 14.38
N LYS A 419 3.10 12.37 15.68
CA LYS A 419 2.70 11.42 16.73
C LYS A 419 1.22 11.53 17.09
N LEU A 420 0.72 12.77 17.21
CA LEU A 420 -0.70 13.05 17.39
C LEU A 420 -1.52 12.45 16.26
N VAL A 421 -1.14 12.72 15.01
CA VAL A 421 -1.82 12.18 13.82
C VAL A 421 -1.82 10.64 13.83
N GLY A 422 -0.70 10.02 14.21
CA GLY A 422 -0.61 8.56 14.33
C GLY A 422 -1.55 7.97 15.38
N ALA A 423 -1.66 8.60 16.56
CA ALA A 423 -2.57 8.16 17.61
C ALA A 423 -4.05 8.45 17.26
N MET A 424 -4.36 9.63 16.73
CA MET A 424 -5.73 9.98 16.30
C MET A 424 -6.21 9.10 15.14
N ALA A 425 -5.32 8.63 14.27
CA ALA A 425 -5.68 7.71 13.19
C ALA A 425 -6.18 6.34 13.69
N THR A 426 -5.96 6.00 14.96
CA THR A 426 -6.44 4.77 15.61
C THR A 426 -7.51 5.06 16.67
N SER A 427 -8.10 6.27 16.68
CA SER A 427 -9.08 6.67 17.69
C SER A 427 -10.47 6.04 17.46
N PRO A 428 -11.33 6.01 18.49
CA PRO A 428 -12.72 5.56 18.37
C PRO A 428 -13.48 6.22 17.21
N THR A 429 -13.31 7.55 17.03
CA THR A 429 -13.90 8.31 15.91
C THR A 429 -13.54 7.71 14.55
N VAL A 430 -12.27 7.32 14.35
CA VAL A 430 -11.81 6.73 13.08
C VAL A 430 -12.35 5.31 12.90
N LEU A 431 -12.38 4.50 13.96
CA LEU A 431 -12.92 3.15 13.92
C LEU A 431 -14.42 3.17 13.58
N SER A 432 -15.20 4.05 14.22
CA SER A 432 -16.62 4.24 13.97
C SER A 432 -16.88 4.74 12.54
N ALA A 433 -16.10 5.71 12.06
CA ALA A 433 -16.18 6.19 10.68
C ALA A 433 -15.87 5.10 9.66
N TYR A 434 -14.85 4.27 9.91
CA TYR A 434 -14.50 3.15 9.04
C TYR A 434 -15.63 2.13 8.98
N ARG A 435 -16.18 1.74 10.15
CA ARG A 435 -17.32 0.81 10.25
C ARG A 435 -18.52 1.31 9.44
N THR A 436 -18.88 2.58 9.63
CA THR A 436 -20.01 3.22 8.94
C THR A 436 -19.78 3.27 7.43
N LYS A 437 -18.60 3.71 6.99
CA LYS A 437 -18.26 3.84 5.56
C LYS A 437 -18.31 2.50 4.81
N TYR A 438 -17.98 1.40 5.47
CA TYR A 438 -17.90 0.08 4.86
C TYR A 438 -19.02 -0.89 5.26
N ALA A 439 -20.07 -0.39 5.93
CA ALA A 439 -21.33 -1.11 6.16
C ALA A 439 -22.17 -1.21 4.88
N ARG A 440 -21.57 -1.76 3.82
CA ARG A 440 -22.16 -1.91 2.47
C ARG A 440 -21.68 -3.20 1.78
N PRO A 441 -22.40 -3.71 0.77
CA PRO A 441 -22.01 -4.92 0.06
C PRO A 441 -20.59 -4.85 -0.53
N SER A 442 -19.83 -5.94 -0.39
CA SER A 442 -18.49 -6.10 -0.96
C SER A 442 -18.57 -6.63 -2.38
N GLU A 443 -18.11 -5.86 -3.37
CA GLU A 443 -18.25 -6.21 -4.78
C GLU A 443 -17.79 -7.63 -5.15
N ILE A 444 -16.61 -8.05 -4.70
CA ILE A 444 -16.07 -9.37 -5.03
C ILE A 444 -16.87 -10.46 -4.33
N ALA A 445 -17.20 -10.27 -3.05
CA ALA A 445 -17.96 -11.26 -2.30
C ALA A 445 -19.37 -11.43 -2.88
N SER A 446 -20.04 -10.32 -3.18
CA SER A 446 -21.37 -10.34 -3.76
C SER A 446 -21.39 -10.96 -5.15
N ALA A 447 -20.39 -10.69 -5.99
CA ALA A 447 -20.24 -11.31 -7.31
C ALA A 447 -19.89 -12.82 -7.23
N MET A 448 -19.23 -13.28 -6.17
CA MET A 448 -19.03 -14.72 -5.94
C MET A 448 -20.33 -15.39 -5.48
N ALA A 449 -21.13 -14.71 -4.67
CA ALA A 449 -22.36 -15.24 -4.09
C ALA A 449 -23.62 -15.06 -4.95
N GLY A 450 -23.57 -14.22 -5.99
CA GLY A 450 -24.75 -13.86 -6.79
C GLY A 450 -25.80 -13.04 -6.02
N ARG A 451 -25.45 -12.52 -4.84
CA ARG A 451 -26.33 -11.76 -3.92
C ARG A 451 -25.48 -10.79 -3.08
N PRO A 452 -26.06 -9.73 -2.48
CA PRO A 452 -25.27 -8.80 -1.67
C PRO A 452 -24.65 -9.50 -0.44
N ILE A 453 -23.34 -9.36 -0.26
CA ILE A 453 -22.59 -9.82 0.91
C ILE A 453 -21.88 -8.65 1.58
N THR A 454 -22.29 -8.29 2.79
CA THR A 454 -21.59 -7.31 3.62
C THR A 454 -20.53 -8.03 4.45
N ARG A 455 -19.30 -7.50 4.45
CA ARG A 455 -18.19 -8.05 5.24
C ARG A 455 -18.03 -7.26 6.54
N GLU A 456 -17.51 -7.92 7.56
CA GLU A 456 -17.14 -7.29 8.83
C GLU A 456 -16.25 -6.05 8.59
N ALA A 457 -16.48 -4.98 9.35
CA ALA A 457 -15.79 -3.72 9.22
C ALA A 457 -15.28 -3.17 10.57
N ARG A 458 -15.55 -3.87 11.67
CA ARG A 458 -14.94 -3.60 12.98
C ARG A 458 -13.47 -4.00 12.95
N LEU A 459 -12.60 -2.98 12.91
CA LEU A 459 -11.15 -3.16 12.81
C LEU A 459 -10.59 -3.78 14.10
N SER A 460 -9.65 -4.71 13.94
CA SER A 460 -8.89 -5.35 15.01
C SER A 460 -7.43 -4.90 15.08
N PHE A 461 -6.90 -4.42 13.96
CA PHE A 461 -5.49 -4.09 13.82
C PHE A 461 -5.28 -3.02 12.74
N ILE A 462 -4.38 -2.08 13.01
CA ILE A 462 -3.91 -1.09 12.04
C ILE A 462 -2.40 -1.25 11.86
N GLY A 463 -1.97 -1.63 10.66
CA GLY A 463 -0.56 -1.71 10.27
C GLY A 463 -0.04 -0.43 9.65
N THR A 464 1.27 -0.28 9.54
CA THR A 464 1.90 0.74 8.67
C THR A 464 3.32 0.35 8.31
N THR A 465 3.83 0.91 7.22
CA THR A 465 5.24 0.82 6.82
C THR A 465 5.86 2.21 6.92
N SER A 466 7.01 2.33 7.57
CA SER A 466 7.78 3.58 7.55
C SER A 466 8.28 3.90 6.13
N LEU A 467 8.63 5.17 5.89
CA LEU A 467 9.30 5.56 4.65
C LEU A 467 10.74 5.03 4.57
N TYR A 468 11.43 5.01 5.72
CA TYR A 468 12.83 4.66 5.85
C TYR A 468 12.99 3.40 6.71
N GLY A 469 13.91 2.51 6.33
CA GLY A 469 14.30 1.32 7.10
C GLY A 469 15.08 1.61 8.39
N THR A 470 15.54 2.86 8.53
CA THR A 470 16.33 3.33 9.68
C THR A 470 15.77 4.64 10.22
N GLY A 471 15.76 4.78 11.56
CA GLY A 471 15.43 6.04 12.23
C GLY A 471 14.04 6.60 11.91
N SER A 472 13.00 5.78 12.00
CA SER A 472 11.58 6.22 11.96
C SER A 472 11.25 6.97 13.25
N SER A 473 11.05 8.30 13.20
CA SER A 473 10.75 9.09 14.41
C SER A 473 9.26 9.10 14.78
N GLN A 474 8.39 8.91 13.79
CA GLN A 474 6.96 9.07 13.93
C GLN A 474 6.35 7.98 14.82
N TYR A 475 6.47 6.71 14.41
CA TYR A 475 5.88 5.57 15.11
C TYR A 475 6.76 5.03 16.24
N ASN A 476 8.05 5.34 16.23
CA ASN A 476 8.96 4.86 17.27
C ASN A 476 8.60 5.44 18.65
N ARG A 477 8.51 4.56 19.65
CA ARG A 477 8.11 4.86 21.03
C ARG A 477 6.77 5.60 21.14
N LEU A 478 5.89 5.41 20.16
CA LEU A 478 4.57 6.01 20.15
C LEU A 478 3.60 5.10 20.93
N PHE A 479 3.53 5.32 22.25
CA PHE A 479 2.62 4.65 23.17
C PHE A 479 1.90 5.66 24.06
N TRP A 480 0.60 5.47 24.22
CA TRP A 480 -0.30 6.29 25.04
C TRP A 480 -1.07 5.40 26.04
N PRO A 481 -1.54 5.94 27.17
CA PRO A 481 -2.41 5.20 28.08
C PRO A 481 -3.76 4.91 27.39
N ALA A 482 -4.32 3.71 27.58
CA ALA A 482 -5.57 3.32 26.94
C ALA A 482 -6.75 4.24 27.36
N THR A 483 -6.69 4.81 28.57
CA THR A 483 -7.63 5.82 29.08
C THR A 483 -7.74 7.07 28.20
N ALA A 484 -6.71 7.41 27.41
CA ALA A 484 -6.79 8.52 26.45
C ALA A 484 -7.76 8.25 25.29
N MET A 485 -8.25 7.01 25.15
CA MET A 485 -9.24 6.57 24.17
C MET A 485 -10.39 5.79 24.85
N GLY A 486 -10.63 6.02 26.15
CA GLY A 486 -11.70 5.36 26.90
C GLY A 486 -11.46 3.90 27.27
N GLY A 487 -10.24 3.38 27.08
CA GLY A 487 -9.87 2.04 27.55
C GLY A 487 -9.48 1.99 29.03
N ASP A 488 -9.11 0.80 29.50
CA ASP A 488 -8.82 0.53 30.92
C ASP A 488 -7.60 1.28 31.46
N ASP A 489 -7.65 1.61 32.75
CA ASP A 489 -6.50 2.14 33.46
C ASP A 489 -5.38 1.11 33.62
N GLY A 490 -4.13 1.57 33.61
CA GLY A 490 -2.94 0.70 33.66
C GLY A 490 -2.59 -0.01 32.34
N GLN A 491 -3.47 -0.01 31.33
CA GLN A 491 -3.16 -0.49 29.99
C GLN A 491 -2.56 0.62 29.10
N ARG A 492 -1.75 0.21 28.11
CA ARG A 492 -1.19 1.12 27.11
C ARG A 492 -1.44 0.59 25.71
N MET A 493 -1.69 1.51 24.79
CA MET A 493 -1.80 1.23 23.36
C MET A 493 -0.68 1.95 22.61
N GLY A 494 -0.33 1.46 21.43
CA GLY A 494 0.69 2.12 20.62
C GLY A 494 1.20 1.29 19.46
N PHE A 495 2.18 1.86 18.76
CA PHE A 495 2.81 1.25 17.60
C PHE A 495 3.92 0.30 18.03
N HIS A 496 3.71 -1.00 17.82
CA HIS A 496 4.70 -2.05 17.99
C HIS A 496 5.53 -2.20 16.72
N GLU A 497 6.86 -2.31 16.85
CA GLU A 497 7.72 -2.69 15.73
C GLU A 497 7.57 -4.18 15.45
N LEU A 498 7.13 -4.53 14.24
CA LEU A 498 6.81 -5.90 13.84
C LEU A 498 7.97 -6.58 13.09
N GLY A 499 8.92 -5.79 12.57
CA GLY A 499 10.04 -6.26 11.77
C GLY A 499 10.36 -5.33 10.61
N ARG A 500 11.04 -5.86 9.58
CA ARG A 500 11.42 -5.10 8.37
C ARG A 500 10.90 -5.79 7.12
N SER A 501 10.50 -4.98 6.14
CA SER A 501 10.07 -5.47 4.83
C SER A 501 11.26 -6.01 4.03
N ARG A 502 11.02 -7.02 3.20
CA ARG A 502 12.01 -7.58 2.26
C ARG A 502 12.23 -6.75 0.98
N SER A 503 11.64 -5.56 0.88
CA SER A 503 11.91 -4.59 -0.20
C SER A 503 11.53 -5.04 -1.63
N PHE A 504 10.39 -5.72 -1.79
CA PHE A 504 9.90 -6.13 -3.11
C PHE A 504 8.86 -5.14 -3.66
N GLY A 505 9.00 -4.76 -4.93
CA GLY A 505 8.01 -3.92 -5.61
C GLY A 505 8.50 -3.35 -6.93
N THR A 506 7.64 -2.54 -7.57
CA THR A 506 7.94 -1.91 -8.88
C THR A 506 8.22 -0.42 -8.77
N SER A 507 8.41 0.10 -7.56
CA SER A 507 8.51 1.54 -7.33
C SER A 507 9.70 2.15 -8.08
N HIS A 508 10.79 1.41 -8.17
CA HIS A 508 12.02 1.84 -8.81
C HIS A 508 11.97 1.87 -10.35
N PHE A 509 10.87 1.44 -10.97
CA PHE A 509 10.65 1.56 -12.41
C PHE A 509 9.75 2.74 -12.73
N SER A 510 10.21 3.64 -13.60
CA SER A 510 9.45 4.77 -14.16
C SER A 510 8.31 4.30 -15.07
N ASP A 511 7.34 5.17 -15.34
CA ASP A 511 6.21 4.84 -16.22
C ASP A 511 6.69 4.51 -17.65
N VAL A 512 7.69 5.24 -18.14
CA VAL A 512 8.30 4.99 -19.45
C VAL A 512 8.94 3.60 -19.52
N THR A 513 9.62 3.18 -18.46
CA THR A 513 10.18 1.82 -18.37
C THR A 513 9.09 0.75 -18.36
N VAL A 514 8.02 0.96 -17.60
CA VAL A 514 6.89 0.02 -17.57
C VAL A 514 6.24 -0.09 -18.96
N ASP A 515 6.06 1.02 -19.68
CA ASP A 515 5.50 1.01 -21.02
C ASP A 515 6.41 0.29 -22.03
N ALA A 516 7.73 0.50 -21.96
CA ALA A 516 8.70 -0.22 -22.78
C ALA A 516 8.68 -1.73 -22.52
N LEU A 517 8.61 -2.15 -21.25
CA LEU A 517 8.49 -3.55 -20.82
C LEU A 517 7.18 -4.19 -21.31
N VAL A 518 6.07 -3.47 -21.23
CA VAL A 518 4.77 -3.91 -21.75
C VAL A 518 4.84 -4.11 -23.27
N ARG A 519 5.41 -3.13 -24.00
CA ARG A 519 5.55 -3.21 -25.45
C ARG A 519 6.34 -4.45 -25.89
N LEU A 520 7.47 -4.72 -25.25
CA LEU A 520 8.27 -5.90 -25.52
C LEU A 520 7.48 -7.20 -25.28
N SER A 521 6.76 -7.30 -24.16
CA SER A 521 5.97 -8.49 -23.82
C SER A 521 4.84 -8.78 -24.82
N GLN A 522 4.26 -7.74 -25.44
CA GLN A 522 3.21 -7.88 -26.44
C GLN A 522 3.75 -8.42 -27.76
N GLN A 523 4.96 -8.05 -28.16
CA GLN A 523 5.58 -8.49 -29.42
C GLN A 523 6.18 -9.89 -29.35
N THR A 524 6.58 -10.33 -28.17
CA THR A 524 7.15 -11.68 -27.93
C THR A 524 6.08 -12.77 -27.79
N GLY A 525 4.82 -12.48 -28.12
CA GLY A 525 3.74 -13.46 -28.11
C GLY A 525 3.17 -13.76 -26.73
N GLY A 526 3.34 -12.86 -25.75
CA GLY A 526 2.71 -12.95 -24.45
C GLY A 526 1.17 -12.95 -24.57
N MET A 527 0.56 -14.14 -24.65
CA MET A 527 -0.90 -14.31 -24.74
C MET A 527 -1.65 -13.79 -23.51
N VAL A 528 -0.94 -13.52 -22.40
CA VAL A 528 -1.53 -13.01 -21.16
C VAL A 528 -1.58 -11.48 -21.19
N ARG A 529 -2.73 -10.93 -21.59
CA ARG A 529 -3.01 -9.51 -21.42
C ARG A 529 -3.39 -9.22 -19.96
N VAL A 530 -2.61 -8.37 -19.30
CA VAL A 530 -2.91 -7.88 -17.95
C VAL A 530 -3.93 -6.75 -18.05
N ASN A 531 -5.19 -7.00 -17.69
CA ASN A 531 -6.17 -5.93 -17.58
C ASN A 531 -6.06 -5.24 -16.21
N SER A 532 -6.60 -4.04 -16.11
CA SER A 532 -6.72 -3.30 -14.84
C SER A 532 -8.04 -3.58 -14.12
N LEU A 533 -8.72 -4.68 -14.45
CA LEU A 533 -10.03 -5.03 -13.87
C LEU A 533 -9.91 -5.37 -12.39
N PHE A 534 -10.82 -4.82 -11.59
CA PHE A 534 -10.88 -5.11 -10.17
C PHE A 534 -11.14 -6.60 -9.90
N GLY A 535 -10.33 -7.20 -9.02
CA GLY A 535 -10.41 -8.60 -8.65
C GLY A 535 -9.50 -9.55 -9.45
N GLU A 536 -8.76 -9.12 -10.47
CA GLU A 536 -7.82 -10.00 -11.19
C GLU A 536 -6.53 -10.36 -10.43
N GLY A 537 -6.19 -9.62 -9.36
CA GLY A 537 -5.00 -9.87 -8.54
C GLY A 537 -4.44 -8.64 -7.85
N VAL A 538 -3.29 -8.80 -7.17
CA VAL A 538 -2.69 -7.83 -6.23
C VAL A 538 -2.20 -6.52 -6.86
N SER A 539 -1.67 -6.51 -8.09
CA SER A 539 -1.25 -5.27 -8.77
C SER A 539 -1.10 -5.45 -10.29
N PRO A 540 -1.83 -4.68 -11.13
CA PRO A 540 -1.62 -4.67 -12.58
C PRO A 540 -0.20 -4.24 -12.98
N ARG A 541 0.37 -3.21 -12.32
CA ARG A 541 1.74 -2.75 -12.60
C ARG A 541 2.78 -3.83 -12.33
N LEU A 542 2.67 -4.52 -11.19
CA LEU A 542 3.58 -5.63 -10.84
C LEU A 542 3.48 -6.77 -11.87
N ARG A 543 2.27 -7.15 -12.29
CA ARG A 543 2.07 -8.18 -13.31
C ARG A 543 2.71 -7.77 -14.65
N LYS A 544 2.52 -6.52 -15.09
CA LYS A 544 3.14 -5.97 -16.32
C LYS A 544 4.67 -6.00 -16.28
N VAL A 545 5.26 -5.50 -15.20
CA VAL A 545 6.72 -5.50 -15.01
C VAL A 545 7.28 -6.93 -15.01
N ARG A 546 6.63 -7.86 -14.29
CA ARG A 546 7.05 -9.27 -14.27
C ARG A 546 7.07 -9.88 -15.67
N LEU A 547 6.04 -9.63 -16.48
CA LEU A 547 5.98 -10.13 -17.85
C LEU A 547 7.06 -9.52 -18.74
N GLY A 548 7.31 -8.21 -18.64
CA GLY A 548 8.35 -7.57 -19.43
C GLY A 548 9.76 -7.99 -19.05
N LEU A 549 10.06 -8.13 -17.75
CA LEU A 549 11.37 -8.63 -17.29
C LEU A 549 11.58 -10.09 -17.71
N ALA A 550 10.54 -10.92 -17.67
CA ALA A 550 10.59 -12.28 -18.19
C ALA A 550 10.84 -12.30 -19.71
N ALA A 551 10.24 -11.37 -20.47
CA ALA A 551 10.49 -11.24 -21.91
C ALA A 551 11.93 -10.79 -22.24
N LEU A 552 12.58 -10.04 -21.34
CA LEU A 552 14.02 -9.75 -21.42
C LEU A 552 14.90 -10.96 -21.06
N GLY A 553 14.33 -12.03 -20.51
CA GLY A 553 15.08 -13.16 -19.97
C GLY A 553 15.79 -12.84 -18.66
N TRP A 554 15.39 -11.76 -17.97
CA TRP A 554 16.06 -11.29 -16.76
C TRP A 554 15.41 -11.85 -15.49
N PRO A 555 16.20 -12.11 -14.43
CA PRO A 555 15.72 -12.73 -13.20
C PRO A 555 14.80 -11.78 -12.45
N THR A 556 13.50 -12.02 -12.60
CA THR A 556 12.45 -11.07 -12.24
C THR A 556 12.35 -10.84 -10.73
N ASN A 557 12.59 -11.86 -9.90
CA ASN A 557 12.46 -11.70 -8.45
C ASN A 557 13.60 -10.84 -7.87
N GLU A 558 14.80 -11.02 -8.41
CA GLU A 558 16.02 -10.32 -8.05
C GLU A 558 15.89 -8.85 -8.40
N LEU A 559 15.45 -8.53 -9.62
CA LEU A 559 15.26 -7.15 -10.07
C LEU A 559 14.08 -6.45 -9.38
N LEU A 560 13.05 -7.18 -8.93
CA LEU A 560 11.96 -6.58 -8.14
C LEU A 560 12.38 -6.24 -6.70
N ARG A 561 13.52 -6.75 -6.23
CA ARG A 561 14.05 -6.47 -4.88
C ARG A 561 14.81 -5.15 -4.89
N HIS A 562 14.13 -4.06 -4.55
CA HIS A 562 14.66 -2.70 -4.67
C HIS A 562 15.56 -2.24 -3.52
N GLY A 563 15.83 -3.11 -2.53
CA GLY A 563 16.75 -2.83 -1.42
C GLY A 563 16.35 -1.69 -0.47
N ARG A 564 15.08 -1.25 -0.50
CA ARG A 564 14.58 -0.17 0.38
C ARG A 564 13.79 -0.79 1.51
N GLU A 565 14.50 -1.21 2.54
CA GLU A 565 13.84 -1.77 3.71
C GLU A 565 12.96 -0.71 4.36
N ARG A 566 11.83 -1.14 4.89
CA ARG A 566 10.91 -0.32 5.67
C ARG A 566 10.65 -1.04 6.97
N ILE A 567 10.57 -0.28 8.06
CA ILE A 567 10.17 -0.81 9.36
C ILE A 567 8.65 -0.96 9.33
N LEU A 568 8.18 -2.13 9.73
CA LEU A 568 6.77 -2.45 9.88
C LEU A 568 6.36 -2.11 11.30
N TYR A 569 5.27 -1.35 11.43
CA TYR A 569 4.64 -1.06 12.71
C TYR A 569 3.19 -1.52 12.71
N GLY A 570 2.65 -1.77 13.90
CA GLY A 570 1.26 -2.17 14.07
C GLY A 570 0.67 -1.76 15.42
N VAL A 571 -0.61 -1.44 15.43
CA VAL A 571 -1.40 -1.14 16.62
C VAL A 571 -2.47 -2.22 16.77
N PRO A 572 -2.40 -3.10 17.78
CA PRO A 572 -3.53 -3.93 18.14
C PRO A 572 -4.64 -3.04 18.70
N LEU A 573 -5.87 -3.21 18.17
CA LEU A 573 -7.05 -2.50 18.66
C LEU A 573 -7.87 -3.35 19.62
N VAL A 574 -7.64 -4.67 19.61
CA VAL A 574 -8.35 -5.66 20.42
C VAL A 574 -7.34 -6.56 21.13
N ALA A 575 -7.71 -7.20 22.24
CA ALA A 575 -6.87 -8.18 22.93
C ALA A 575 -6.83 -9.52 22.17
N ASN A 576 -7.98 -9.96 21.63
CA ASN A 576 -8.13 -11.22 20.90
C ASN A 576 -7.78 -11.12 19.39
N VAL A 577 -6.71 -10.39 19.05
CA VAL A 577 -6.34 -10.03 17.66
C VAL A 577 -6.36 -11.24 16.73
N ARG A 578 -5.68 -12.33 17.09
CA ARG A 578 -5.54 -13.54 16.26
C ARG A 578 -6.90 -14.15 15.95
N ASP A 579 -7.67 -14.44 17.00
CA ASP A 579 -8.86 -15.28 16.93
C ASP A 579 -10.04 -14.50 16.32
N TYR A 580 -10.20 -13.23 16.69
CA TYR A 580 -11.18 -12.35 16.05
C TYR A 580 -10.82 -12.04 14.58
N SER A 581 -9.54 -11.83 14.24
CA SER A 581 -9.15 -11.54 12.85
C SER A 581 -9.33 -12.73 11.91
N LEU A 582 -9.25 -13.96 12.42
CA LEU A 582 -9.58 -15.19 11.70
C LEU A 582 -11.09 -15.50 11.71
N GLY A 583 -11.86 -14.83 12.56
CA GLY A 583 -13.30 -15.06 12.75
C GLY A 583 -13.64 -16.29 13.57
N ILE A 584 -12.70 -16.75 14.41
CA ILE A 584 -12.95 -17.77 15.44
C ILE A 584 -13.87 -17.18 16.49
N ASP A 585 -13.51 -15.99 16.97
CA ASP A 585 -14.34 -15.14 17.81
C ASP A 585 -15.23 -14.25 16.93
N SER A 586 -16.51 -14.15 17.30
CA SER A 586 -17.45 -13.23 16.62
C SER A 586 -17.31 -11.80 17.10
N GLU A 587 -16.91 -11.61 18.36
CA GLU A 587 -16.84 -10.30 19.01
C GLU A 587 -15.39 -9.84 19.22
N PRO A 588 -15.08 -8.59 18.89
CA PRO A 588 -13.80 -7.97 19.23
C PRO A 588 -13.75 -7.60 20.71
N ASP A 589 -12.65 -7.96 21.39
CA ASP A 589 -12.36 -7.53 22.75
C ASP A 589 -11.51 -6.25 22.71
N TYR A 590 -12.14 -5.08 22.56
CA TYR A 590 -11.45 -3.82 22.31
C TYR A 590 -10.58 -3.35 23.48
N LEU A 591 -9.39 -2.83 23.17
CA LEU A 591 -8.46 -2.18 24.11
C LEU A 591 -8.78 -0.69 24.35
N LEU A 592 -9.84 -0.20 23.73
CA LEU A 592 -10.36 1.17 23.80
C LEU A 592 -11.89 1.12 23.81
N ASP A 593 -12.55 2.24 24.08
CA ASP A 593 -14.00 2.34 23.94
C ASP A 593 -14.36 2.73 22.50
N PRO A 594 -14.87 1.81 21.65
CA PRO A 594 -15.19 2.12 20.26
C PRO A 594 -16.41 3.04 20.09
N GLU A 595 -17.20 3.25 21.15
CA GLU A 595 -18.40 4.09 21.18
C GLU A 595 -18.17 5.43 21.89
N SER A 596 -16.92 5.70 22.28
CA SER A 596 -16.55 6.93 22.95
C SER A 596 -16.99 8.17 22.16
N GLN A 597 -17.58 9.12 22.88
CA GLN A 597 -17.97 10.43 22.34
C GLN A 597 -16.79 11.43 22.30
N ASP A 598 -15.66 11.08 22.91
CA ASP A 598 -14.42 11.85 22.83
C ASP A 598 -13.93 11.88 21.36
N GLN A 599 -13.88 13.09 20.78
CA GLN A 599 -13.47 13.33 19.39
C GLN A 599 -11.94 13.37 19.23
N GLY A 600 -11.21 12.88 20.21
CA GLY A 600 -9.75 12.86 20.28
C GLY A 600 -9.16 13.92 21.24
N GLN A 601 -9.97 14.56 22.08
CA GLN A 601 -9.53 15.47 23.14
C GLN A 601 -8.58 14.77 24.13
N GLY A 602 -8.89 13.54 24.57
CA GLY A 602 -8.02 12.76 25.45
C GLY A 602 -6.63 12.52 24.84
N VAL A 603 -6.58 12.14 23.56
CA VAL A 603 -5.35 11.95 22.79
C VAL A 603 -4.60 13.26 22.58
N ALA A 604 -5.32 14.35 22.26
CA ALA A 604 -4.75 15.68 22.07
C ALA A 604 -4.03 16.17 23.33
N ARG A 605 -4.69 16.08 24.49
CA ARG A 605 -4.14 16.47 25.78
C ARG A 605 -2.88 15.66 26.12
N TRP A 606 -2.96 14.33 26.01
CA TRP A 606 -1.80 13.46 26.21
C TRP A 606 -0.61 13.85 25.32
N TRP A 607 -0.86 14.14 24.04
CA TRP A 607 0.20 14.55 23.12
C TRP A 607 0.77 15.92 23.47
N LEU A 608 -0.08 16.89 23.81
CA LEU A 608 0.28 18.25 24.16
C LEU A 608 1.25 18.24 25.35
N GLU A 609 0.85 17.59 26.44
CA GLU A 609 1.63 17.45 27.68
C GLU A 609 2.94 16.69 27.45
N ARG A 610 2.87 15.54 26.76
CA ARG A 610 4.03 14.65 26.63
C ARG A 610 5.07 15.15 25.63
N TRP A 611 4.64 15.82 24.56
CA TRP A 611 5.51 16.13 23.43
C TRP A 611 5.52 17.60 23.07
N ALA A 612 4.35 18.20 22.83
CA ALA A 612 4.27 19.50 22.18
C ALA A 612 4.82 20.62 23.07
N LEU A 613 4.41 20.72 24.34
CA LEU A 613 4.85 21.78 25.24
C LEU A 613 6.37 21.74 25.50
N LYS A 614 6.91 20.54 25.75
CA LYS A 614 8.37 20.36 25.92
C LYS A 614 9.17 20.75 24.67
N ARG A 615 8.60 20.57 23.47
CA ARG A 615 9.24 21.02 22.22
C ARG A 615 9.07 22.50 22.00
N ALA A 616 7.89 23.04 22.26
CA ALA A 616 7.59 24.46 22.16
C ALA A 616 8.50 25.31 23.07
N GLY A 617 8.98 24.76 24.19
CA GLY A 617 9.97 25.42 25.06
C GLY A 617 11.40 25.53 24.51
N GLN A 618 11.73 24.89 23.37
CA GLN A 618 13.07 24.90 22.80
C GLN A 618 13.21 26.00 21.74
N GLU A 619 14.25 26.84 21.83
CA GLU A 619 14.36 28.01 20.94
C GLU A 619 14.45 27.64 19.46
N HIS A 620 15.27 26.64 19.09
CA HIS A 620 15.35 26.20 17.69
C HIS A 620 14.01 25.69 17.13
N VAL A 621 13.11 25.17 17.98
CA VAL A 621 11.75 24.76 17.57
C VAL A 621 10.88 25.99 17.33
N ARG A 622 10.95 26.99 18.21
CA ARG A 622 10.25 28.28 18.05
C ARG A 622 10.70 29.01 16.80
N GLU A 623 12.00 29.08 16.55
CA GLU A 623 12.57 29.67 15.33
C GLU A 623 12.11 28.94 14.07
N ALA A 624 12.13 27.59 14.08
CA ALA A 624 11.63 26.78 12.98
C ALA A 624 10.14 27.07 12.70
N MET A 625 9.30 27.17 13.75
CA MET A 625 7.89 27.54 13.61
C MET A 625 7.74 28.95 13.01
N ARG A 626 8.41 29.96 13.57
CA ARG A 626 8.38 31.37 13.09
C ARG A 626 8.85 31.54 11.63
N GLY A 627 9.57 30.56 11.09
CA GLY A 627 9.95 30.48 9.68
C GLY A 627 8.77 30.26 8.72
N HIS A 628 7.63 29.78 9.22
CA HIS A 628 6.43 29.50 8.43
C HIS A 628 5.44 30.68 8.50
N ARG A 629 5.43 31.53 7.46
CA ARG A 629 4.70 32.81 7.43
C ARG A 629 3.68 32.87 6.31
N LEU A 630 2.54 33.49 6.60
CA LEU A 630 1.47 33.74 5.61
C LEU A 630 1.50 35.16 5.02
N VAL A 631 2.43 36.00 5.47
CA VAL A 631 2.68 37.33 4.88
C VAL A 631 3.34 37.19 3.51
N ARG A 632 2.94 38.02 2.54
CA ARG A 632 3.49 37.97 1.17
C ARG A 632 4.95 38.45 1.12
N PRO A 633 5.84 37.77 0.35
CA PRO A 633 5.61 36.50 -0.34
C PRO A 633 5.45 35.35 0.66
N ILE A 634 4.43 34.51 0.47
CA ILE A 634 4.09 33.42 1.39
C ILE A 634 5.25 32.42 1.44
N ARG A 635 5.85 32.27 2.63
CA ARG A 635 6.95 31.35 2.94
C ARG A 635 6.48 30.37 3.98
N HIS A 636 5.73 29.37 3.56
CA HIS A 636 5.11 28.40 4.45
C HIS A 636 5.40 26.97 4.00
N GLY A 637 5.84 26.09 4.92
CA GLY A 637 6.25 24.73 4.60
C GLY A 637 5.10 23.81 4.15
N ALA A 638 3.86 24.26 4.32
CA ALA A 638 2.65 23.60 3.84
C ALA A 638 2.17 24.10 2.46
N ARG A 639 2.92 24.98 1.80
CA ARG A 639 2.67 25.36 0.42
C ARG A 639 3.31 24.32 -0.52
N VAL A 640 2.62 23.95 -1.60
CA VAL A 640 3.14 22.96 -2.55
C VAL A 640 4.38 23.51 -3.26
N PRO A 641 5.53 22.82 -3.22
CA PRO A 641 6.73 23.28 -3.92
C PRO A 641 6.64 22.93 -5.41
N LEU A 642 6.18 23.86 -6.24
CA LEU A 642 6.15 23.66 -7.69
C LEU A 642 7.59 23.70 -8.25
N PRO A 643 8.04 22.66 -9.00
CA PRO A 643 9.32 22.70 -9.70
C PRO A 643 9.35 23.84 -10.72
N SER A 644 10.48 24.54 -10.85
CA SER A 644 10.65 25.57 -11.86
C SER A 644 10.67 24.93 -13.26
N ASP A 645 10.26 25.68 -14.29
CA ASP A 645 10.31 25.21 -15.67
C ASP A 645 11.74 25.17 -16.23
N ASP A 646 12.68 25.89 -15.59
CA ASP A 646 14.10 26.00 -15.95
C ASP A 646 15.02 24.95 -15.27
N ASP A 647 14.51 24.08 -14.39
CA ASP A 647 15.27 22.95 -13.81
C ASP A 647 15.46 21.78 -14.81
N GLY A 648 15.64 22.11 -16.10
CA GLY A 648 16.19 21.23 -17.14
C GLY A 648 17.73 21.21 -17.10
N PRO A 649 18.39 20.21 -17.68
CA PRO A 649 19.77 19.87 -17.31
C PRO A 649 20.80 20.82 -17.95
N SER A 650 21.17 21.89 -17.26
CA SER A 650 22.41 22.63 -17.50
C SER A 650 23.41 22.34 -16.39
N GLY A 651 24.19 21.28 -16.53
CA GLY A 651 25.21 20.94 -15.52
C GLY A 651 25.95 19.64 -15.77
N PHE A 652 26.65 19.52 -16.91
CA PHE A 652 27.66 18.47 -17.08
C PHE A 652 28.99 19.10 -17.50
N SER A 653 29.97 19.05 -16.59
CA SER A 653 31.37 19.31 -16.86
C SER A 653 32.08 17.96 -17.00
N THR A 654 32.38 17.56 -18.24
CA THR A 654 33.34 16.48 -18.50
C THR A 654 34.74 17.07 -18.41
N GLN A 655 35.41 16.97 -17.26
CA GLN A 655 36.86 17.21 -17.20
C GLN A 655 37.57 16.00 -17.81
N ALA A 656 38.05 16.19 -19.03
CA ALA A 656 39.03 15.29 -19.64
C ALA A 656 40.36 15.44 -18.88
N ALA A 657 40.90 14.32 -18.40
CA ALA A 657 42.24 14.26 -17.84
C ALA A 657 43.27 14.63 -18.92
N GLY A 658 43.80 15.85 -18.83
CA GLY A 658 44.94 16.29 -19.63
C GLY A 658 46.21 15.61 -19.14
N GLY A 659 46.81 14.79 -19.99
CA GLY A 659 48.15 14.24 -19.78
C GLY A 659 49.18 15.37 -19.79
N SER A 660 49.92 15.49 -18.69
CA SER A 660 51.15 16.26 -18.64
C SER A 660 52.25 15.47 -19.35
N ARG A 661 52.84 16.07 -20.39
CA ARG A 661 54.17 15.73 -20.87
C ARG A 661 55.20 16.33 -19.91
N ALA A 662 55.95 15.47 -19.24
CA ALA A 662 57.39 15.58 -19.03
C ALA A 662 57.91 14.15 -18.80
#